data_AF-A0AA43DLK3-F1
#
_entry.id   AF-A0AA43DLK3-F1
#
_cell.length_a   1.000
_cell.length_b   1.000
_cell.length_c   1.000
_cell.angle_alpha   90.00
_cell.angle_beta   90.00
_cell.angle_gamma   90.00
#
_symmetry.space_group_name_H-M   'P 1'
#
loop_
_entity.id
_entity.type
_entity.pdbx_description
1 polymer ?
#
loop_
_entity_poly.entity_id
_entity_poly.type
_entity_poly.pdbx_seq_one_letter_code
_entity_poly.pdbx_strand_id
1 'polypeptide(L)'
;MLSSRTARSARENGQVVVFFALLIPVLFAIGAVVVDVGNWYVHKRHLQTQVDAAALATATKFTGCNPMFDPAAANKAIKGAALEYAGDSLRTPSTIDPSFTSTVRNPQLAEPGDVRIVLNSATYWDPANLKNPIGGYGLDDTEDRDGNPATPGDHCSTKAADAKATDEDVRNLWGLIPFSPSPKAHARVEILQILEQSGMLPFAVPEIDPAAVFAIFVNENTGAVIGTQQLCNLSVCTGNGSAPDSKFSYWRSSVGQQTMDIPSENTSVVILISKNSTSPSMSGTLATICGQSPALIRCHAGSGASSGVNFIHGWSDNPGSPSNAQIRDVSIFGVTCSDPSAPYFLSSADCEVGAIAKVDFGFPGDPRPNRPVGIQARVDLHASANCGGNADPLVWQSTLGTESTWVGGSKTINAGSGRNPLSVAWRTRPNAGPGSSGCFPLVAAPYAADTASGPLEYVAISGTDTGPYPPVIDPNSRNTGPNHNVIVTIGLNKPLKISPPLDPPFLLRFASKSGSLNQALDCDAGIIFAVEIADGCRTTYRVNYWDWDKNPATPYTWEDLTCSVYPSPSDLPPPTFEPPVGTNAPNCVAAKTGDVVAMRKGLYDRFQDPSCTPNNWPTTPAEVTPFFLTYDFANDPRYVTLVITDFTAFTGSGAENIPVKYFAGFYATGWDIGPAGGGNQTGCSDNDPHPLGLSNLKDNGDVWGHFVQIVIPTSNGQPSEELCNFDQLGNCIAVLVE
;
A
#
# COMPACT_ATOMS: atom_id res chain seq x y z
N MET A 1 109.65 32.12 -37.09
CA MET A 1 108.75 30.96 -37.22
C MET A 1 108.79 30.24 -35.87
N LEU A 2 107.68 30.19 -35.11
CA LEU A 2 106.70 29.07 -35.10
C LEU A 2 107.40 27.73 -34.80
N SER A 3 107.07 26.94 -33.77
CA SER A 3 106.10 27.04 -32.66
C SER A 3 106.49 25.97 -31.58
N SER A 4 105.93 25.82 -30.36
CA SER A 4 104.77 26.44 -29.68
C SER A 4 104.82 26.26 -28.14
N ARG A 5 104.26 27.23 -27.40
CA ARG A 5 103.31 27.14 -26.24
C ARG A 5 103.31 25.83 -25.39
N THR A 6 103.67 25.85 -24.10
CA THR A 6 102.85 26.21 -22.90
C THR A 6 101.49 25.47 -22.78
N ALA A 7 101.05 24.92 -21.64
CA ALA A 7 101.61 24.88 -20.27
C ALA A 7 101.08 23.66 -19.47
N ARG A 8 101.68 23.41 -18.31
CA ARG A 8 101.22 22.45 -17.30
C ARG A 8 100.16 23.15 -16.42
N SER A 9 98.94 22.62 -16.33
CA SER A 9 97.92 23.09 -15.36
C SER A 9 97.12 21.92 -14.78
N ALA A 10 96.54 22.17 -13.61
CA ALA A 10 96.08 21.23 -12.59
C ALA A 10 95.19 20.05 -13.04
N ARG A 11 95.38 18.93 -12.33
CA ARG A 11 94.31 17.94 -12.10
C ARG A 11 93.25 18.58 -11.20
N GLU A 12 91.98 18.43 -11.57
CA GLU A 12 90.79 18.18 -10.73
C GLU A 12 89.55 18.57 -11.55
N ASN A 13 88.72 17.58 -11.88
CA ASN A 13 87.35 17.66 -12.45
C ASN A 13 86.89 16.32 -13.07
N GLY A 14 87.82 15.44 -13.45
CA GLY A 14 87.49 14.15 -14.09
C GLY A 14 86.77 13.13 -13.18
N GLN A 15 86.95 13.20 -11.86
CA GLN A 15 86.31 12.27 -10.91
C GLN A 15 84.79 12.47 -10.84
N VAL A 16 84.30 13.70 -11.00
CA VAL A 16 82.86 13.99 -11.04
C VAL A 16 82.22 13.37 -12.28
N VAL A 17 82.91 13.39 -13.43
CA VAL A 17 82.43 12.77 -14.67
C VAL A 17 82.34 11.25 -14.54
N VAL A 18 83.33 10.60 -13.91
CA VAL A 18 83.29 9.15 -13.65
C VAL A 18 82.16 8.78 -12.68
N PHE A 19 81.96 9.58 -11.62
CA PHE A 19 80.85 9.37 -10.68
C PHE A 19 79.48 9.54 -11.37
N PHE A 20 79.29 10.59 -12.17
CA PHE A 20 78.07 10.76 -12.97
C PHE A 20 77.87 9.62 -13.97
N ALA A 21 78.92 9.16 -14.66
CA ALA A 21 78.82 8.06 -15.63
C ALA A 21 78.39 6.72 -14.98
N LEU A 22 78.77 6.49 -13.72
CA LEU A 22 78.33 5.32 -12.94
C LEU A 22 76.94 5.50 -12.31
N LEU A 23 76.56 6.73 -11.96
CA LEU A 23 75.31 7.03 -11.28
C LEU A 23 74.12 7.22 -12.24
N ILE A 24 74.36 7.66 -13.48
CA ILE A 24 73.34 7.78 -14.53
C ILE A 24 72.58 6.45 -14.78
N PRO A 25 73.25 5.29 -15.00
CA PRO A 25 72.55 4.01 -15.14
C PRO A 25 71.70 3.62 -13.92
N VAL A 26 72.17 3.94 -12.71
CA VAL A 26 71.45 3.67 -11.46
C VAL A 26 70.19 4.53 -11.36
N LEU A 27 70.28 5.82 -11.69
CA LEU A 27 69.11 6.71 -11.74
C LEU A 27 68.10 6.29 -12.80
N PHE A 28 68.55 5.85 -13.99
CA PHE A 28 67.65 5.32 -15.00
C PHE A 28 66.98 4.01 -14.57
N ALA A 29 67.70 3.09 -13.91
CA ALA A 29 67.12 1.86 -13.37
C ALA A 29 66.06 2.15 -12.29
N ILE A 30 66.34 3.08 -11.36
CA ILE A 30 65.37 3.51 -10.34
C ILE A 30 64.17 4.21 -11.00
N GLY A 31 64.40 5.10 -11.96
CA GLY A 31 63.35 5.80 -12.70
C GLY A 31 62.42 4.85 -13.46
N ALA A 32 62.99 3.83 -14.11
CA ALA A 32 62.24 2.78 -14.80
C ALA A 32 61.36 1.96 -13.83
N VAL A 33 61.89 1.55 -12.66
CA VAL A 33 61.10 0.88 -11.61
C VAL A 33 59.97 1.77 -11.09
N VAL A 34 60.21 3.08 -10.91
CA VAL A 34 59.16 4.04 -10.51
C VAL A 34 58.07 4.18 -11.58
N VAL A 35 58.44 4.14 -12.86
CA VAL A 35 57.48 4.15 -13.98
C VAL A 35 56.68 2.86 -14.05
N ASP A 36 57.30 1.69 -13.87
CA ASP A 36 56.60 0.39 -13.84
C ASP A 36 55.58 0.33 -12.68
N VAL A 37 55.98 0.73 -11.46
CA VAL A 37 55.06 0.82 -10.29
C VAL A 37 53.96 1.87 -10.51
N GLY A 38 54.29 2.99 -11.15
CA GLY A 38 53.33 4.02 -11.53
C GLY A 38 52.28 3.50 -12.51
N ASN A 39 52.67 2.64 -13.45
CA ASN A 39 51.76 1.98 -14.38
C ASN A 39 50.77 1.08 -13.64
N TRP A 40 51.26 0.20 -12.76
CA TRP A 40 50.39 -0.68 -11.95
C TRP A 40 49.36 0.09 -11.11
N TYR A 41 49.74 1.26 -10.58
CA TYR A 41 48.83 2.12 -9.83
C TYR A 41 47.74 2.73 -10.73
N VAL A 42 48.08 3.17 -11.95
CA VAL A 42 47.12 3.67 -12.93
C VAL A 42 46.15 2.58 -13.38
N HIS A 43 46.66 1.39 -13.69
CA HIS A 43 45.85 0.20 -13.98
C HIS A 43 44.86 -0.08 -12.84
N LYS A 44 45.32 -0.18 -11.58
CA LYS A 44 44.41 -0.40 -10.44
C LYS A 44 43.35 0.71 -10.31
N ARG A 45 43.72 1.98 -10.49
CA ARG A 45 42.77 3.10 -10.36
C ARG A 45 41.69 3.10 -11.43
N HIS A 46 42.05 2.88 -12.69
CA HIS A 46 41.08 2.77 -13.78
C HIS A 46 40.23 1.49 -13.65
N LEU A 47 40.79 0.38 -13.14
CA LEU A 47 40.05 -0.84 -12.84
C LEU A 47 38.97 -0.60 -11.77
N GLN A 48 39.27 0.22 -10.75
CA GLN A 48 38.26 0.67 -9.78
C GLN A 48 37.14 1.47 -10.47
N THR A 49 37.48 2.47 -11.29
CA THR A 49 36.48 3.23 -12.06
C THR A 49 35.60 2.34 -12.95
N GLN A 50 36.13 1.25 -13.50
CA GLN A 50 35.36 0.27 -14.29
C GLN A 50 34.37 -0.53 -13.44
N VAL A 51 34.76 -1.03 -12.26
CA VAL A 51 33.82 -1.75 -11.38
C VAL A 51 32.78 -0.83 -10.75
N ASP A 52 33.16 0.40 -10.36
CA ASP A 52 32.23 1.40 -9.82
C ASP A 52 31.13 1.71 -10.87
N ALA A 53 31.54 1.92 -12.12
CA ALA A 53 30.62 2.16 -13.23
C ALA A 53 29.77 0.93 -13.57
N ALA A 54 30.34 -0.27 -13.52
CA ALA A 54 29.61 -1.52 -13.74
C ALA A 54 28.54 -1.75 -12.67
N ALA A 55 28.88 -1.60 -11.39
CA ALA A 55 27.95 -1.77 -10.28
C ALA A 55 26.85 -0.70 -10.34
N LEU A 56 27.19 0.59 -10.52
CA LEU A 56 26.22 1.67 -10.61
C LEU A 56 25.27 1.54 -11.80
N ALA A 57 25.74 1.05 -12.96
CA ALA A 57 24.90 0.83 -14.14
C ALA A 57 23.77 -0.20 -13.91
N THR A 58 23.89 -1.08 -12.92
CA THR A 58 22.85 -2.06 -12.58
C THR A 58 21.64 -1.46 -11.87
N ALA A 59 21.82 -0.33 -11.15
CA ALA A 59 20.86 0.19 -10.18
C ALA A 59 19.42 0.28 -10.71
N THR A 60 19.24 0.85 -11.90
CA THR A 60 17.90 1.06 -12.50
C THR A 60 17.22 -0.24 -12.94
N LYS A 61 17.98 -1.32 -13.15
CA LYS A 61 17.49 -2.62 -13.67
C LYS A 61 16.81 -3.47 -12.60
N PHE A 62 17.09 -3.20 -11.33
CA PHE A 62 16.44 -3.86 -10.19
C PHE A 62 14.94 -3.57 -10.09
N THR A 63 14.43 -2.51 -10.73
CA THR A 63 12.98 -2.26 -10.90
C THR A 63 12.24 -3.48 -11.49
N GLY A 64 12.89 -4.27 -12.36
CA GLY A 64 12.33 -5.50 -12.92
C GLY A 64 12.31 -6.72 -11.98
N CYS A 65 12.92 -6.65 -10.79
CA CYS A 65 13.00 -7.77 -9.85
C CYS A 65 11.69 -8.06 -9.10
N ASN A 66 10.68 -7.19 -9.21
CA ASN A 66 9.34 -7.44 -8.67
C ASN A 66 8.70 -8.69 -9.35
N PRO A 67 8.20 -9.68 -8.58
CA PRO A 67 7.61 -10.92 -9.14
C PRO A 67 6.38 -10.75 -10.01
N MET A 68 5.79 -9.55 -10.08
CA MET A 68 4.72 -9.20 -11.02
C MET A 68 5.21 -8.95 -12.45
N PHE A 69 6.54 -8.86 -12.65
CA PHE A 69 7.20 -8.70 -13.93
C PHE A 69 7.97 -9.99 -14.31
N ASP A 70 9.21 -9.86 -14.78
CA ASP A 70 10.09 -11.00 -15.10
C ASP A 70 11.44 -10.83 -14.39
N PRO A 71 11.58 -11.35 -13.15
CA PRO A 71 12.85 -11.32 -12.42
C PRO A 71 14.01 -12.07 -13.12
N ALA A 72 13.72 -13.01 -14.03
CA ALA A 72 14.75 -13.69 -14.80
C ALA A 72 15.28 -12.78 -15.93
N ALA A 73 14.41 -12.01 -16.59
CA ALA A 73 14.82 -10.97 -17.52
C ALA A 73 15.52 -9.80 -16.79
N ALA A 74 15.10 -9.44 -15.58
CA ALA A 74 15.80 -8.45 -14.75
C ALA A 74 17.22 -8.88 -14.40
N ASN A 75 17.41 -10.12 -13.95
CA ASN A 75 18.73 -10.69 -13.70
C ASN A 75 19.64 -10.66 -14.95
N LYS A 76 19.10 -10.95 -16.15
CA LYS A 76 19.85 -10.79 -17.41
C LYS A 76 20.19 -9.33 -17.69
N ALA A 77 19.25 -8.41 -17.51
CA ALA A 77 19.43 -6.98 -17.76
C ALA A 77 20.48 -6.35 -16.82
N ILE A 78 20.49 -6.76 -15.55
CA ILE A 78 21.52 -6.39 -14.56
C ILE A 78 22.91 -6.81 -15.03
N LYS A 79 23.07 -8.08 -15.44
CA LYS A 79 24.35 -8.60 -15.97
C LYS A 79 24.78 -7.91 -17.27
N GLY A 80 23.83 -7.64 -18.16
CA GLY A 80 24.06 -6.90 -19.40
C GLY A 80 24.52 -5.46 -19.13
N ALA A 81 23.88 -4.75 -18.21
CA ALA A 81 24.25 -3.40 -17.82
C ALA A 81 25.64 -3.35 -17.16
N ALA A 82 25.96 -4.28 -16.26
CA ALA A 82 27.28 -4.38 -15.67
C ALA A 82 28.36 -4.61 -16.74
N LEU A 83 28.18 -5.59 -17.64
CA LEU A 83 29.12 -5.85 -18.75
C LEU A 83 29.26 -4.68 -19.73
N GLU A 84 28.21 -3.88 -19.94
CA GLU A 84 28.30 -2.68 -20.78
C GLU A 84 29.32 -1.67 -20.24
N TYR A 85 29.51 -1.56 -18.92
CA TYR A 85 30.39 -0.54 -18.32
C TYR A 85 31.70 -1.08 -17.73
N ALA A 86 31.82 -2.40 -17.53
CA ALA A 86 32.96 -3.03 -16.86
C ALA A 86 34.26 -3.15 -17.68
N GLY A 87 34.26 -2.82 -18.98
CA GLY A 87 35.47 -2.82 -19.81
C GLY A 87 36.01 -4.18 -20.29
N ASP A 88 35.30 -5.28 -20.04
CA ASP A 88 35.67 -6.63 -20.49
C ASP A 88 35.51 -6.79 -22.01
N SER A 89 36.60 -6.58 -22.77
CA SER A 89 36.57 -6.66 -24.23
C SER A 89 36.31 -8.06 -24.80
N LEU A 90 36.32 -9.12 -23.97
CA LEU A 90 36.06 -10.49 -24.41
C LEU A 90 34.58 -10.88 -24.30
N ARG A 91 33.77 -10.15 -23.52
CA ARG A 91 32.33 -10.42 -23.35
C ARG A 91 31.49 -9.15 -23.53
N THR A 92 30.68 -9.14 -24.58
CA THR A 92 29.63 -8.14 -24.79
C THR A 92 28.36 -8.49 -24.01
N PRO A 93 27.47 -7.51 -23.74
CA PRO A 93 26.11 -7.79 -23.24
C PRO A 93 25.36 -8.87 -24.04
N SER A 94 25.57 -8.93 -25.36
CA SER A 94 25.00 -9.98 -26.22
C SER A 94 25.46 -11.43 -25.93
N THR A 95 26.48 -11.62 -25.09
CA THR A 95 26.85 -12.95 -24.57
C THR A 95 25.87 -13.47 -23.50
N ILE A 96 25.11 -12.57 -22.86
CA ILE A 96 24.12 -12.88 -21.82
C ILE A 96 22.74 -13.06 -22.44
N ASP A 97 22.35 -12.15 -23.33
CA ASP A 97 21.15 -12.29 -24.14
C ASP A 97 21.38 -11.71 -25.55
N PRO A 98 21.20 -12.49 -26.63
CA PRO A 98 21.39 -12.01 -28.01
C PRO A 98 20.52 -10.83 -28.43
N SER A 99 19.47 -10.49 -27.65
CA SER A 99 18.66 -9.28 -27.86
C SER A 99 19.35 -7.99 -27.44
N PHE A 100 20.39 -8.04 -26.60
CA PHE A 100 21.13 -6.85 -26.17
C PHE A 100 22.07 -6.36 -27.27
N THR A 101 21.89 -5.12 -27.71
CA THR A 101 22.64 -4.50 -28.83
C THR A 101 23.79 -3.61 -28.38
N SER A 102 23.93 -3.34 -27.07
CA SER A 102 25.02 -2.55 -26.49
C SER A 102 26.39 -3.20 -26.69
N THR A 103 27.40 -2.36 -26.92
CA THR A 103 28.82 -2.75 -26.92
C THR A 103 29.49 -2.35 -25.61
N VAL A 104 30.62 -3.00 -25.30
CA VAL A 104 31.43 -2.70 -24.11
C VAL A 104 31.98 -1.27 -24.18
N ARG A 105 31.74 -0.50 -23.10
CA ARG A 105 32.28 0.84 -22.85
C ARG A 105 33.50 0.75 -21.94
N ASN A 106 34.17 1.89 -21.75
CA ASN A 106 35.38 2.01 -20.93
C ASN A 106 36.52 1.01 -21.28
N PRO A 107 36.80 0.65 -22.56
CA PRO A 107 37.88 -0.30 -22.91
C PRO A 107 39.28 0.33 -22.79
N GLN A 108 39.42 1.46 -22.07
CA GLN A 108 40.60 2.34 -22.07
C GLN A 108 41.83 1.71 -21.41
N LEU A 109 41.66 0.66 -20.62
CA LEU A 109 42.72 -0.18 -20.05
C LEU A 109 42.99 -1.47 -20.83
N ALA A 110 42.07 -1.89 -21.69
CA ALA A 110 42.14 -3.21 -22.29
C ALA A 110 43.23 -3.24 -23.38
N GLU A 111 44.48 -3.51 -23.00
CA GLU A 111 45.30 -4.39 -23.82
C GLU A 111 44.46 -5.67 -24.08
N PRO A 112 44.40 -6.14 -25.35
CA PRO A 112 43.22 -6.80 -25.86
C PRO A 112 42.95 -8.16 -25.20
N GLY A 113 42.11 -8.11 -24.17
CA GLY A 113 41.72 -9.27 -23.38
C GLY A 113 42.57 -9.52 -22.13
N ASP A 114 42.98 -8.50 -21.37
CA ASP A 114 43.61 -8.70 -20.04
C ASP A 114 42.65 -8.46 -18.85
N VAL A 115 41.63 -7.61 -18.98
CA VAL A 115 40.58 -7.41 -17.95
C VAL A 115 39.59 -8.59 -17.92
N ARG A 116 39.20 -9.01 -16.72
CA ARG A 116 38.26 -10.11 -16.42
C ARG A 116 37.27 -9.69 -15.35
N ILE A 117 35.99 -9.94 -15.55
CA ILE A 117 34.93 -9.58 -14.61
C ILE A 117 34.19 -10.83 -14.12
N VAL A 118 33.82 -10.87 -12.85
CA VAL A 118 32.80 -11.78 -12.32
C VAL A 118 31.79 -10.96 -11.53
N LEU A 119 30.51 -11.34 -11.61
CA LEU A 119 29.42 -10.66 -10.93
C LEU A 119 28.79 -11.60 -9.90
N ASN A 120 28.38 -11.06 -8.74
CA ASN A 120 27.81 -11.80 -7.60
C ASN A 120 28.56 -13.10 -7.27
N SER A 121 29.90 -13.06 -7.32
CA SER A 121 30.74 -14.24 -7.07
C SER A 121 31.47 -14.14 -5.74
N ALA A 122 31.51 -15.26 -5.02
CA ALA A 122 32.30 -15.40 -3.80
C ALA A 122 33.83 -15.26 -4.03
N THR A 123 34.30 -15.30 -5.28
CA THR A 123 35.73 -15.30 -5.63
C THR A 123 36.03 -14.43 -6.83
N TYR A 124 37.14 -13.68 -6.81
CA TYR A 124 37.69 -13.06 -8.03
C TYR A 124 38.01 -14.11 -9.10
N TRP A 125 38.09 -13.64 -10.34
CA TRP A 125 38.64 -14.42 -11.44
C TRP A 125 40.09 -14.87 -11.15
N ASP A 126 40.42 -16.09 -11.61
CA ASP A 126 41.73 -16.72 -11.46
C ASP A 126 41.92 -17.73 -12.61
N PRO A 127 43.04 -17.67 -13.37
CA PRO A 127 43.29 -18.57 -14.49
C PRO A 127 43.40 -20.05 -14.08
N ALA A 128 43.73 -20.35 -12.82
CA ALA A 128 43.81 -21.73 -12.31
C ALA A 128 42.43 -22.35 -12.03
N ASN A 129 41.38 -21.54 -11.83
CA ASN A 129 40.08 -22.02 -11.34
C ASN A 129 39.03 -22.27 -12.44
N LEU A 130 39.24 -21.79 -13.68
CA LEU A 130 38.43 -22.06 -14.89
C LEU A 130 36.91 -22.28 -14.65
N LYS A 131 36.25 -21.39 -13.89
CA LYS A 131 34.86 -21.60 -13.46
C LYS A 131 33.86 -21.62 -14.63
N ASN A 132 33.51 -22.86 -15.00
CA ASN A 132 32.38 -23.37 -15.81
C ASN A 132 32.33 -23.08 -17.33
N PRO A 133 31.65 -23.94 -18.14
CA PRO A 133 32.28 -24.52 -19.32
C PRO A 133 31.41 -24.34 -20.58
N ILE A 134 30.94 -23.12 -20.83
CA ILE A 134 30.30 -22.71 -22.08
C ILE A 134 31.01 -21.45 -22.57
N GLY A 135 32.23 -21.60 -23.09
CA GLY A 135 32.99 -20.51 -23.71
C GLY A 135 34.08 -19.82 -22.85
N GLY A 136 34.13 -20.09 -21.54
CA GLY A 136 35.20 -19.63 -20.65
C GLY A 136 34.76 -18.53 -19.66
N TYR A 137 35.07 -18.78 -18.38
CA TYR A 137 34.83 -17.93 -17.20
C TYR A 137 33.44 -17.25 -17.14
N GLY A 138 32.50 -17.93 -16.47
CA GLY A 138 31.14 -17.45 -16.29
C GLY A 138 31.03 -16.17 -15.44
N LEU A 139 29.90 -15.47 -15.59
CA LEU A 139 29.34 -14.65 -14.52
C LEU A 139 28.75 -15.64 -13.50
N ASP A 140 29.16 -15.53 -12.23
CA ASP A 140 29.14 -16.65 -11.30
C ASP A 140 28.37 -16.26 -10.04
N ASP A 141 27.03 -16.42 -10.07
CA ASP A 141 26.05 -16.13 -9.01
C ASP A 141 26.22 -17.06 -7.77
N THR A 142 27.44 -17.15 -7.24
CA THR A 142 27.84 -18.02 -6.13
C THR A 142 27.99 -17.28 -4.81
N GLU A 143 27.65 -16.00 -4.78
CA GLU A 143 27.56 -15.23 -3.55
C GLU A 143 26.36 -15.68 -2.71
N ASP A 144 26.67 -16.28 -1.57
CA ASP A 144 25.73 -16.74 -0.55
C ASP A 144 25.77 -15.76 0.64
N ARG A 145 24.77 -14.88 0.73
CA ARG A 145 24.70 -13.81 1.76
C ARG A 145 24.10 -14.29 3.08
N ASP A 146 23.18 -15.24 3.04
CA ASP A 146 22.43 -15.74 4.21
C ASP A 146 22.94 -17.10 4.72
N GLY A 147 23.94 -17.70 4.06
CA GLY A 147 24.48 -19.03 4.36
C GLY A 147 23.51 -20.16 3.99
N ASN A 148 22.52 -19.87 3.15
CA ASN A 148 21.42 -20.76 2.84
C ASN A 148 21.52 -21.24 1.39
N PRO A 149 21.87 -22.51 1.14
CA PRO A 149 22.00 -23.04 -0.22
C PRO A 149 20.66 -23.16 -0.99
N ALA A 150 19.53 -22.76 -0.39
CA ALA A 150 18.23 -22.62 -1.06
C ALA A 150 17.96 -21.19 -1.59
N THR A 151 18.71 -20.17 -1.15
CA THR A 151 18.64 -18.81 -1.68
C THR A 151 19.61 -18.72 -2.85
N PRO A 152 19.17 -18.45 -4.10
CA PRO A 152 20.11 -18.32 -5.21
C PRO A 152 20.93 -17.04 -5.09
N GLY A 153 22.22 -17.07 -5.45
CA GLY A 153 23.10 -15.90 -5.45
C GLY A 153 22.82 -14.86 -6.54
N ASP A 154 21.68 -14.96 -7.22
CA ASP A 154 21.28 -14.04 -8.29
C ASP A 154 21.01 -12.63 -7.76
N HIS A 155 21.05 -11.64 -8.65
CA HIS A 155 20.95 -10.23 -8.25
C HIS A 155 19.61 -9.91 -7.60
N CYS A 156 18.49 -10.38 -8.16
CA CYS A 156 17.17 -10.10 -7.60
C CYS A 156 16.97 -10.76 -6.22
N SER A 157 17.46 -11.99 -6.02
CA SER A 157 17.40 -12.70 -4.73
C SER A 157 18.30 -12.07 -3.66
N THR A 158 19.55 -11.74 -4.02
CA THR A 158 20.53 -11.10 -3.11
C THR A 158 20.27 -9.61 -2.87
N LYS A 159 19.47 -8.98 -3.76
CA LYS A 159 19.17 -7.54 -3.80
C LYS A 159 20.44 -6.70 -3.91
N ALA A 160 21.46 -7.26 -4.56
CA ALA A 160 22.78 -6.66 -4.71
C ALA A 160 23.41 -7.01 -6.06
N ALA A 161 24.22 -6.10 -6.58
CA ALA A 161 25.07 -6.28 -7.73
C ALA A 161 26.52 -6.01 -7.32
N ASP A 162 27.26 -7.09 -7.06
CA ASP A 162 28.69 -7.07 -6.85
C ASP A 162 29.43 -7.26 -8.18
N ALA A 163 30.41 -6.41 -8.46
CA ALA A 163 31.27 -6.49 -9.64
C ALA A 163 32.74 -6.59 -9.19
N LYS A 164 33.35 -7.76 -9.43
CA LYS A 164 34.76 -8.05 -9.11
C LYS A 164 35.57 -8.13 -10.40
N ALA A 165 36.57 -7.26 -10.53
CA ALA A 165 37.49 -7.21 -11.66
C ALA A 165 38.88 -7.71 -11.32
N THR A 166 39.55 -8.28 -12.31
CA THR A 166 40.98 -8.63 -12.30
C THR A 166 41.58 -8.21 -13.62
N ASP A 167 42.67 -7.45 -13.57
CA ASP A 167 43.52 -7.15 -14.72
C ASP A 167 44.67 -8.17 -14.72
N GLU A 168 44.87 -8.92 -15.80
CA GLU A 168 45.78 -10.06 -15.86
C GLU A 168 47.17 -9.66 -16.41
N ASP A 169 48.25 -10.00 -15.68
CA ASP A 169 49.65 -9.87 -16.15
C ASP A 169 50.05 -8.45 -16.63
N VAL A 170 49.75 -7.42 -15.81
CA VAL A 170 49.99 -6.01 -16.17
C VAL A 170 51.47 -5.75 -16.47
N ARG A 171 51.74 -5.49 -17.75
CA ARG A 171 53.10 -5.45 -18.29
C ARG A 171 53.94 -4.32 -17.71
N ASN A 172 55.22 -4.63 -17.48
CA ASN A 172 56.25 -3.67 -17.12
C ASN A 172 56.74 -2.93 -18.38
N LEU A 173 56.72 -1.60 -18.36
CA LEU A 173 57.14 -0.75 -19.49
C LEU A 173 58.63 -0.90 -19.81
N TRP A 174 59.45 -1.13 -18.78
CA TRP A 174 60.91 -1.26 -18.92
C TRP A 174 61.44 -2.67 -18.71
N GLY A 175 60.60 -3.61 -18.27
CA GLY A 175 60.97 -5.02 -18.09
C GLY A 175 62.07 -5.29 -17.06
N LEU A 176 62.39 -4.33 -16.18
CA LEU A 176 63.44 -4.49 -15.16
C LEU A 176 62.98 -5.31 -13.95
N ILE A 177 61.66 -5.40 -13.75
CA ILE A 177 61.04 -6.19 -12.67
C ILE A 177 60.64 -7.57 -13.23
N PRO A 178 61.07 -8.69 -12.61
CA PRO A 178 60.86 -10.04 -13.13
C PRO A 178 59.48 -10.64 -12.80
N PHE A 179 58.48 -9.80 -12.51
CA PHE A 179 57.10 -10.21 -12.27
C PHE A 179 56.14 -9.09 -12.70
N SER A 180 54.93 -9.47 -13.09
CA SER A 180 53.80 -8.58 -13.32
C SER A 180 52.76 -8.82 -12.22
N PRO A 181 52.12 -7.80 -11.65
CA PRO A 181 50.98 -7.98 -10.78
C PRO A 181 49.70 -8.21 -11.60
N SER A 182 48.75 -8.93 -11.02
CA SER A 182 47.35 -8.92 -11.48
C SER A 182 46.50 -8.12 -10.49
N PRO A 183 46.34 -6.79 -10.65
CA PRO A 183 45.59 -5.98 -9.71
C PRO A 183 44.10 -6.36 -9.75
N LYS A 184 43.46 -6.22 -8.59
CA LYS A 184 42.06 -6.56 -8.34
C LYS A 184 41.34 -5.34 -7.78
N ALA A 185 40.08 -5.17 -8.19
CA ALA A 185 39.17 -4.14 -7.73
C ALA A 185 37.77 -4.74 -7.62
N HIS A 186 36.96 -4.25 -6.69
CA HIS A 186 35.55 -4.59 -6.60
C HIS A 186 34.73 -3.35 -6.27
N ALA A 187 33.47 -3.39 -6.65
CA ALA A 187 32.46 -2.42 -6.23
C ALA A 187 31.12 -3.15 -6.14
N ARG A 188 30.27 -2.73 -5.21
CA ARG A 188 28.98 -3.37 -4.95
C ARG A 188 27.89 -2.33 -4.80
N VAL A 189 26.75 -2.57 -5.44
CA VAL A 189 25.52 -1.83 -5.17
C VAL A 189 24.57 -2.73 -4.38
N GLU A 190 24.01 -2.22 -3.29
CA GLU A 190 22.88 -2.84 -2.59
C GLU A 190 21.60 -2.03 -2.81
N ILE A 191 20.47 -2.72 -2.90
CA ILE A 191 19.15 -2.10 -3.04
C ILE A 191 18.47 -2.13 -1.67
N LEU A 192 18.36 -0.96 -1.04
CA LEU A 192 17.86 -0.77 0.31
C LEU A 192 16.46 -0.13 0.27
N GLN A 193 15.68 -0.28 1.34
CA GLN A 193 14.46 0.51 1.51
C GLN A 193 14.83 1.99 1.72
N ILE A 194 13.98 2.90 1.23
CA ILE A 194 14.16 4.33 1.51
C ILE A 194 13.69 4.67 2.93
N LEU A 195 14.47 5.49 3.64
CA LEU A 195 14.11 6.03 4.95
C LEU A 195 13.70 7.50 4.87
N GLU A 196 14.43 8.29 4.09
CA GLU A 196 14.16 9.72 3.85
C GLU A 196 14.08 9.99 2.35
N GLN A 197 13.14 10.84 1.92
CA GLN A 197 12.96 11.18 0.50
C GLN A 197 12.55 12.65 0.30
N SER A 198 13.01 13.26 -0.79
CA SER A 198 12.55 14.56 -1.31
C SER A 198 11.95 14.42 -2.72
N GLY A 199 11.38 15.50 -3.27
CA GLY A 199 10.81 15.52 -4.62
C GLY A 199 9.46 14.80 -4.77
N MET A 200 8.79 14.49 -3.65
CA MET A 200 7.44 13.95 -3.67
C MET A 200 6.43 14.98 -4.21
N LEU A 201 5.35 14.50 -4.81
CA LEU A 201 4.19 15.33 -5.10
C LEU A 201 3.50 15.67 -3.77
N PRO A 202 2.96 16.88 -3.56
CA PRO A 202 2.36 17.30 -2.29
C PRO A 202 0.95 16.71 -2.09
N PHE A 203 0.84 15.38 -2.22
CA PHE A 203 -0.38 14.59 -2.15
C PHE A 203 -0.13 13.41 -1.19
N ALA A 204 -1.08 13.14 -0.28
CA ALA A 204 -1.03 11.96 0.57
C ALA A 204 -2.24 11.03 0.34
N VAL A 205 -1.98 9.74 0.23
CA VAL A 205 -3.02 8.72 0.03
C VAL A 205 -3.25 7.96 1.35
N PRO A 206 -4.45 8.05 1.96
CA PRO A 206 -4.78 7.29 3.17
C PRO A 206 -4.94 5.80 2.88
N GLU A 207 -4.18 4.96 3.56
CA GLU A 207 -4.21 3.50 3.43
C GLU A 207 -5.06 2.84 4.54
N ILE A 208 -6.00 1.97 4.14
CA ILE A 208 -6.78 1.14 5.06
C ILE A 208 -6.00 -0.12 5.44
N ASP A 209 -5.11 0.01 6.43
CA ASP A 209 -4.32 -1.10 6.99
C ASP A 209 -4.37 -1.08 8.53
N PRO A 210 -5.38 -1.74 9.15
CA PRO A 210 -5.60 -1.67 10.60
C PRO A 210 -4.85 -2.76 11.37
N ALA A 211 -4.20 -2.38 12.48
CA ALA A 211 -3.53 -3.32 13.38
C ALA A 211 -4.48 -4.34 14.05
N ALA A 212 -5.73 -3.96 14.34
CA ALA A 212 -6.77 -4.90 14.78
C ALA A 212 -8.19 -4.39 14.52
N VAL A 213 -9.13 -5.33 14.45
CA VAL A 213 -10.56 -5.07 14.24
C VAL A 213 -11.38 -5.88 15.24
N PHE A 214 -12.39 -5.28 15.85
CA PHE A 214 -13.30 -5.94 16.80
C PHE A 214 -14.76 -5.64 16.47
N ALA A 215 -15.63 -6.62 16.69
CA ALA A 215 -17.07 -6.41 16.79
C ALA A 215 -17.47 -6.31 18.26
N ILE A 216 -18.19 -5.25 18.63
CA ILE A 216 -18.69 -4.97 19.98
C ILE A 216 -20.20 -5.09 19.96
N PHE A 217 -20.74 -5.93 20.84
CA PHE A 217 -22.18 -6.13 20.97
C PHE A 217 -22.70 -5.30 22.14
N VAL A 218 -23.69 -4.45 21.89
CA VAL A 218 -24.19 -3.49 22.89
C VAL A 218 -25.69 -3.60 23.04
N ASN A 219 -26.14 -3.66 24.28
CA ASN A 219 -27.54 -3.70 24.65
C ASN A 219 -28.14 -2.29 24.47
N GLU A 220 -29.03 -2.07 23.49
CA GLU A 220 -29.55 -0.71 23.24
C GLU A 220 -30.41 -0.18 24.39
N ASN A 221 -31.03 -1.08 25.17
CA ASN A 221 -31.93 -0.72 26.27
C ASN A 221 -31.18 -0.21 27.52
N THR A 222 -29.90 -0.57 27.68
CA THR A 222 -29.08 -0.26 28.87
C THR A 222 -27.77 0.45 28.57
N GLY A 223 -27.30 0.42 27.32
CA GLY A 223 -25.97 0.88 26.92
C GLY A 223 -24.81 -0.01 27.38
N ALA A 224 -25.11 -1.18 27.97
CA ALA A 224 -24.09 -2.12 28.43
C ALA A 224 -23.47 -2.89 27.26
N VAL A 225 -22.14 -3.05 27.29
CA VAL A 225 -21.43 -3.97 26.39
C VAL A 225 -21.73 -5.41 26.83
N ILE A 226 -22.31 -6.20 25.94
CA ILE A 226 -22.70 -7.59 26.16
C ILE A 226 -21.49 -8.51 25.98
N GLY A 227 -20.67 -8.24 24.97
CA GLY A 227 -19.46 -8.99 24.67
C GLY A 227 -18.76 -8.43 23.43
N THR A 228 -17.61 -9.01 23.11
CA THR A 228 -16.71 -8.52 22.05
C THR A 228 -16.06 -9.68 21.33
N GLN A 229 -15.92 -9.58 20.01
CA GLN A 229 -15.26 -10.57 19.18
C GLN A 229 -14.08 -9.94 18.44
N GLN A 230 -12.89 -10.52 18.58
CA GLN A 230 -11.76 -10.14 17.72
C GLN A 230 -12.01 -10.69 16.32
N LEU A 231 -12.04 -9.79 15.33
CA LEU A 231 -12.07 -10.16 13.92
C LEU A 231 -10.64 -10.30 13.41
N CYS A 232 -10.43 -11.22 12.48
CA CYS A 232 -9.11 -11.48 11.92
C CYS A 232 -9.17 -11.58 10.39
N ASN A 233 -8.09 -11.15 9.73
CA ASN A 233 -8.03 -11.00 8.29
C ASN A 233 -8.01 -12.37 7.58
N LEU A 234 -8.92 -12.58 6.63
CA LEU A 234 -9.05 -13.86 5.91
C LEU A 234 -7.86 -14.18 4.98
N SER A 235 -6.98 -13.22 4.70
CA SER A 235 -5.70 -13.51 4.03
C SER A 235 -4.67 -14.21 4.92
N VAL A 236 -4.83 -14.12 6.25
CA VAL A 236 -3.88 -14.64 7.25
C VAL A 236 -4.48 -15.78 8.07
N CYS A 237 -5.78 -15.72 8.37
CA CYS A 237 -6.44 -16.67 9.27
C CYS A 237 -6.81 -18.01 8.63
N THR A 238 -6.07 -19.06 8.99
CA THR A 238 -6.47 -20.44 8.69
C THR A 238 -7.73 -20.84 9.45
N GLY A 239 -8.66 -21.52 8.79
CA GLY A 239 -9.86 -22.11 9.41
C GLY A 239 -11.14 -21.24 9.41
N ASN A 240 -11.06 -19.95 9.09
CA ASN A 240 -12.23 -19.04 9.10
C ASN A 240 -13.11 -19.11 7.82
N GLY A 241 -12.87 -20.08 6.94
CA GLY A 241 -13.52 -20.19 5.62
C GLY A 241 -12.92 -19.24 4.57
N SER A 242 -13.43 -19.31 3.35
CA SER A 242 -13.03 -18.41 2.25
C SER A 242 -13.73 -17.06 2.34
N ALA A 243 -13.10 -16.01 1.80
CA ALA A 243 -13.74 -14.72 1.58
C ALA A 243 -14.97 -14.85 0.66
N PRO A 244 -16.03 -14.01 0.83
CA PRO A 244 -17.20 -14.01 -0.04
C PRO A 244 -16.88 -13.70 -1.50
N ASP A 245 -15.99 -12.74 -1.74
CA ASP A 245 -15.43 -12.42 -3.05
C ASP A 245 -13.97 -11.92 -2.92
N SER A 246 -13.42 -11.37 -4.00
CA SER A 246 -12.07 -10.81 -4.06
C SER A 246 -12.02 -9.28 -4.10
N LYS A 247 -13.10 -8.55 -3.79
CA LYS A 247 -13.15 -7.08 -3.86
C LYS A 247 -12.52 -6.42 -2.64
N PHE A 248 -12.87 -6.88 -1.44
CA PHE A 248 -12.48 -6.26 -0.18
C PHE A 248 -11.36 -7.00 0.55
N SER A 249 -10.76 -6.35 1.55
CA SER A 249 -10.02 -7.04 2.63
C SER A 249 -11.03 -7.49 3.68
N TYR A 250 -11.27 -8.80 3.75
CA TYR A 250 -12.30 -9.37 4.62
C TYR A 250 -11.76 -9.74 6.00
N TRP A 251 -12.45 -9.31 7.04
CA TRP A 251 -12.15 -9.62 8.44
C TRP A 251 -13.33 -10.37 9.05
N ARG A 252 -13.06 -11.49 9.73
CA ARG A 252 -14.08 -12.38 10.25
C ARG A 252 -13.82 -12.79 11.69
N SER A 253 -14.89 -13.00 12.45
CA SER A 253 -14.82 -13.43 13.85
C SER A 253 -13.91 -14.64 14.02
N SER A 254 -12.90 -14.53 14.88
CA SER A 254 -11.89 -15.57 15.08
C SER A 254 -12.51 -16.89 15.57
N VAL A 255 -11.92 -18.02 15.20
CA VAL A 255 -12.35 -19.34 15.69
C VAL A 255 -12.37 -19.35 17.23
N GLY A 256 -13.49 -19.80 17.82
CA GLY A 256 -13.66 -19.82 19.28
C GLY A 256 -14.12 -18.51 19.92
N GLN A 257 -14.22 -17.41 19.16
CA GLN A 257 -14.82 -16.13 19.62
C GLN A 257 -16.31 -16.00 19.21
N GLN A 258 -16.88 -17.00 18.55
CA GLN A 258 -18.17 -16.90 17.86
C GLN A 258 -19.39 -17.03 18.79
N THR A 259 -19.21 -17.48 20.04
CA THR A 259 -20.31 -17.70 20.99
C THR A 259 -20.64 -16.42 21.74
N MET A 260 -21.90 -16.00 21.71
CA MET A 260 -22.41 -14.76 22.29
C MET A 260 -23.76 -14.97 22.99
N ASP A 261 -24.02 -14.19 24.03
CA ASP A 261 -25.34 -14.11 24.67
C ASP A 261 -26.17 -12.99 24.05
N ILE A 262 -27.50 -13.18 23.98
CA ILE A 262 -28.45 -12.18 23.49
C ILE A 262 -29.46 -11.90 24.62
N PRO A 263 -29.15 -10.96 25.53
CA PRO A 263 -29.87 -10.78 26.79
C PRO A 263 -31.16 -9.95 26.68
N SER A 264 -31.43 -9.33 25.52
CA SER A 264 -32.58 -8.44 25.34
C SER A 264 -32.96 -8.25 23.87
N GLU A 265 -34.12 -7.61 23.65
CA GLU A 265 -34.73 -7.42 22.33
C GLU A 265 -33.89 -6.62 21.33
N ASN A 266 -33.06 -5.70 21.82
CA ASN A 266 -32.30 -4.77 20.98
C ASN A 266 -30.80 -4.92 21.24
N THR A 267 -30.09 -5.54 20.31
CA THR A 267 -28.62 -5.68 20.36
C THR A 267 -27.99 -5.02 19.14
N SER A 268 -27.21 -3.97 19.34
CA SER A 268 -26.44 -3.31 18.29
C SER A 268 -25.06 -3.94 18.13
N VAL A 269 -24.54 -3.92 16.90
CA VAL A 269 -23.16 -4.35 16.59
C VAL A 269 -22.38 -3.15 16.09
N VAL A 270 -21.42 -2.72 16.91
CA VAL A 270 -20.48 -1.63 16.63
C VAL A 270 -19.16 -2.23 16.18
N ILE A 271 -18.58 -1.72 15.10
CA ILE A 271 -17.25 -2.15 14.65
C ILE A 271 -16.20 -1.16 15.15
N LEU A 272 -15.19 -1.69 15.83
CA LEU A 272 -14.02 -0.96 16.29
C LEU A 272 -12.84 -1.30 15.39
N ILE A 273 -12.13 -0.26 14.93
CA ILE A 273 -10.88 -0.38 14.18
C ILE A 273 -9.77 0.29 15.01
N SER A 274 -8.67 -0.44 15.21
CA SER A 274 -7.46 0.00 15.91
C SER A 274 -6.33 0.19 14.90
N LYS A 275 -5.66 1.35 14.94
CA LYS A 275 -4.60 1.74 14.00
C LYS A 275 -3.25 1.10 14.32
N ASN A 276 -2.84 1.13 15.59
CA ASN A 276 -1.49 0.73 16.02
C ASN A 276 -1.48 -0.41 17.05
N SER A 277 -2.54 -0.58 17.84
CA SER A 277 -2.60 -1.63 18.87
C SER A 277 -3.27 -2.88 18.31
N THR A 278 -2.54 -3.99 18.32
CA THR A 278 -3.08 -5.34 18.05
C THR A 278 -3.95 -5.87 19.19
N SER A 279 -4.00 -5.17 20.34
CA SER A 279 -4.74 -5.55 21.55
C SER A 279 -5.25 -4.31 22.31
N PRO A 280 -6.24 -3.57 21.76
CA PRO A 280 -6.89 -2.46 22.43
C PRO A 280 -7.65 -2.92 23.69
N SER A 281 -7.88 -2.02 24.66
CA SER A 281 -8.68 -2.37 25.84
C SER A 281 -10.16 -2.48 25.47
N MET A 282 -10.78 -3.60 25.83
CA MET A 282 -12.20 -3.87 25.60
C MET A 282 -13.04 -3.76 26.88
N SER A 283 -12.52 -3.07 27.90
CA SER A 283 -13.15 -2.94 29.22
C SER A 283 -13.87 -1.61 29.41
N GLY A 284 -15.04 -1.64 30.07
CA GLY A 284 -15.80 -0.45 30.45
C GLY A 284 -17.05 -0.21 29.58
N THR A 285 -17.46 1.06 29.48
CA THR A 285 -18.61 1.45 28.65
C THR A 285 -18.20 1.56 27.18
N LEU A 286 -19.16 1.50 26.24
CA LEU A 286 -18.88 1.74 24.82
C LEU A 286 -18.13 3.06 24.60
N ALA A 287 -18.55 4.15 25.26
CA ALA A 287 -17.87 5.44 25.18
C ALA A 287 -16.42 5.41 25.70
N THR A 288 -16.12 4.59 26.71
CA THR A 288 -14.76 4.37 27.22
C THR A 288 -13.90 3.61 26.21
N ILE A 289 -14.44 2.55 25.61
CA ILE A 289 -13.75 1.71 24.62
C ILE A 289 -13.48 2.51 23.33
N CYS A 290 -14.47 3.27 22.85
CA CYS A 290 -14.37 4.08 21.64
C CYS A 290 -13.58 5.39 21.82
N GLY A 291 -13.35 5.82 23.07
CA GLY A 291 -12.69 7.07 23.44
C GLY A 291 -11.30 6.88 24.05
N GLN A 292 -10.62 5.76 23.75
CA GLN A 292 -9.28 5.48 24.25
C GLN A 292 -8.26 6.53 23.76
N SER A 293 -7.27 6.82 24.61
CA SER A 293 -6.18 7.75 24.33
C SER A 293 -4.85 6.98 24.19
N PRO A 294 -3.98 7.31 23.22
CA PRO A 294 -4.21 8.25 22.11
C PRO A 294 -5.36 7.79 21.18
N ALA A 295 -5.92 8.71 20.39
CA ALA A 295 -7.12 8.52 19.54
C ALA A 295 -6.86 7.66 18.28
N LEU A 296 -6.24 6.51 18.51
CA LEU A 296 -5.79 5.53 17.53
C LEU A 296 -6.75 4.32 17.44
N ILE A 297 -7.87 4.42 18.13
CA ILE A 297 -8.96 3.45 18.20
C ILE A 297 -10.24 4.20 17.86
N ARG A 298 -11.03 3.72 16.91
CA ARG A 298 -12.29 4.36 16.51
C ARG A 298 -13.41 3.34 16.38
N CYS A 299 -14.57 3.68 16.92
CA CYS A 299 -15.82 2.97 16.67
C CYS A 299 -16.57 3.62 15.50
N HIS A 300 -17.04 2.79 14.57
CA HIS A 300 -17.79 3.21 13.40
C HIS A 300 -19.29 3.20 13.67
N ALA A 301 -20.03 4.12 13.02
CA ALA A 301 -21.39 4.58 13.35
C ALA A 301 -21.57 5.26 14.74
N GLY A 302 -20.51 5.33 15.56
CA GLY A 302 -20.43 6.17 16.76
C GLY A 302 -20.17 5.39 18.05
N SER A 303 -20.50 6.01 19.19
CA SER A 303 -20.23 5.48 20.54
C SER A 303 -21.45 5.49 21.46
N GLY A 304 -22.66 5.66 20.91
CA GLY A 304 -23.93 5.54 21.64
C GLY A 304 -24.49 4.11 21.60
N ALA A 305 -25.44 3.79 22.48
CA ALA A 305 -26.00 2.44 22.57
C ALA A 305 -26.61 1.93 21.24
N SER A 306 -27.22 2.83 20.47
CA SER A 306 -27.83 2.57 19.16
C SER A 306 -26.91 2.91 17.97
N SER A 307 -25.61 3.11 18.18
CA SER A 307 -24.61 3.43 17.14
C SER A 307 -24.10 2.21 16.37
N GLY A 308 -24.87 1.12 16.28
CA GLY A 308 -24.46 -0.06 15.53
C GLY A 308 -24.58 0.12 14.02
N VAL A 309 -23.57 -0.35 13.28
CA VAL A 309 -23.64 -0.55 11.80
C VAL A 309 -24.47 -1.77 11.42
N ASN A 310 -24.83 -2.60 12.41
CA ASN A 310 -25.68 -3.77 12.23
C ASN A 310 -26.48 -4.02 13.52
N PHE A 311 -27.55 -4.83 13.46
CA PHE A 311 -28.52 -4.99 14.54
C PHE A 311 -29.08 -6.41 14.60
N ILE A 312 -29.13 -6.97 15.81
CA ILE A 312 -29.73 -8.28 16.09
C ILE A 312 -30.99 -8.07 16.95
N HIS A 313 -32.13 -8.53 16.44
CA HIS A 313 -33.39 -8.57 17.17
C HIS A 313 -33.44 -9.80 18.09
N GLY A 314 -33.57 -9.56 19.38
CA GLY A 314 -33.90 -10.57 20.38
C GLY A 314 -35.42 -10.77 20.47
N TRP A 315 -35.92 -11.98 20.28
CA TRP A 315 -37.32 -12.32 20.49
C TRP A 315 -37.50 -13.29 21.66
N SER A 316 -38.72 -13.42 22.21
CA SER A 316 -38.97 -14.31 23.36
C SER A 316 -39.89 -15.48 22.99
N ASP A 317 -39.74 -16.62 23.68
CA ASP A 317 -40.59 -17.81 23.53
C ASP A 317 -41.97 -17.68 24.23
N ASN A 318 -42.33 -16.49 24.74
CA ASN A 318 -43.61 -16.28 25.43
C ASN A 318 -44.81 -16.56 24.51
N PRO A 319 -45.86 -17.27 24.94
CA PRO A 319 -47.00 -17.61 24.08
C PRO A 319 -47.81 -16.39 23.65
N GLY A 320 -48.15 -16.32 22.36
CA GLY A 320 -48.99 -15.27 21.79
C GLY A 320 -50.48 -15.42 22.09
N SER A 321 -51.24 -14.35 21.87
CA SER A 321 -52.70 -14.35 21.94
C SER A 321 -53.31 -13.31 21.00
N PRO A 322 -54.61 -13.39 20.64
CA PRO A 322 -55.21 -12.41 19.73
C PRO A 322 -55.28 -10.98 20.30
N SER A 323 -55.19 -10.84 21.63
CA SER A 323 -55.17 -9.56 22.37
C SER A 323 -53.76 -9.07 22.70
N ASN A 324 -52.76 -9.94 22.65
CA ASN A 324 -51.35 -9.64 22.86
C ASN A 324 -50.54 -10.61 22.00
N ALA A 325 -50.32 -10.26 20.73
CA ALA A 325 -49.52 -11.06 19.82
C ALA A 325 -48.04 -11.00 20.24
N GLN A 326 -47.25 -12.01 19.87
CA GLN A 326 -45.81 -12.06 20.13
C GLN A 326 -45.06 -12.22 18.80
N ILE A 327 -43.97 -11.49 18.63
CA ILE A 327 -43.11 -11.64 17.47
C ILE A 327 -42.06 -12.73 17.75
N ARG A 328 -41.83 -13.58 16.75
CA ARG A 328 -41.03 -14.80 16.85
C ARG A 328 -39.81 -14.81 15.97
N ASP A 329 -39.81 -14.06 14.89
CA ASP A 329 -38.70 -14.01 13.95
C ASP A 329 -38.94 -12.84 12.99
N VAL A 330 -37.92 -12.05 12.71
CA VAL A 330 -37.96 -11.09 11.61
C VAL A 330 -36.69 -11.18 10.80
N SER A 331 -36.84 -11.48 9.51
CA SER A 331 -35.79 -11.30 8.53
C SER A 331 -36.19 -10.23 7.53
N ILE A 332 -35.22 -9.46 7.04
CA ILE A 332 -35.41 -8.58 5.89
C ILE A 332 -34.76 -9.18 4.65
N PHE A 333 -35.24 -8.77 3.48
CA PHE A 333 -34.71 -9.18 2.18
C PHE A 333 -34.64 -7.99 1.23
N GLY A 334 -33.66 -7.98 0.34
CA GLY A 334 -33.55 -6.98 -0.71
C GLY A 334 -34.62 -7.19 -1.78
N VAL A 335 -35.37 -6.14 -2.11
CA VAL A 335 -36.32 -6.11 -3.24
C VAL A 335 -35.62 -5.59 -4.49
N THR A 336 -34.84 -4.50 -4.35
CA THR A 336 -34.06 -3.88 -5.44
C THR A 336 -32.56 -3.80 -5.17
N CYS A 337 -32.08 -4.34 -4.04
CA CYS A 337 -30.66 -4.33 -3.66
C CYS A 337 -29.78 -5.06 -4.69
N SER A 338 -28.66 -4.44 -5.05
CA SER A 338 -27.59 -5.01 -5.88
C SER A 338 -26.28 -5.27 -5.10
N ASP A 339 -26.24 -4.86 -3.83
CA ASP A 339 -25.07 -4.91 -2.96
C ASP A 339 -24.84 -6.32 -2.36
N PRO A 340 -23.60 -6.87 -2.34
CA PRO A 340 -23.31 -8.17 -1.70
C PRO A 340 -23.52 -8.21 -0.18
N SER A 341 -23.54 -7.06 0.50
CA SER A 341 -23.78 -6.91 1.94
C SER A 341 -25.25 -6.67 2.32
N ALA A 342 -26.10 -6.49 1.30
CA ALA A 342 -27.53 -6.31 1.48
C ALA A 342 -28.20 -7.53 2.14
N PRO A 343 -29.34 -7.34 2.82
CA PRO A 343 -30.08 -6.09 3.01
C PRO A 343 -29.73 -5.32 4.29
N TYR A 344 -28.87 -5.87 5.15
CA TYR A 344 -28.60 -5.31 6.48
C TYR A 344 -27.56 -4.17 6.47
N PHE A 345 -26.66 -4.16 5.49
CA PHE A 345 -25.71 -3.08 5.27
C PHE A 345 -25.65 -2.75 3.76
N LEU A 346 -25.62 -1.47 3.40
CA LEU A 346 -25.66 -0.99 2.02
C LEU A 346 -24.53 0.02 1.79
N SER A 347 -23.62 -0.22 0.85
CA SER A 347 -22.43 0.60 0.63
C SER A 347 -22.70 1.94 -0.08
N SER A 348 -23.57 1.98 -1.10
CA SER A 348 -23.59 3.13 -2.01
C SER A 348 -24.89 3.45 -2.75
N ALA A 349 -25.90 2.59 -2.73
CA ALA A 349 -27.11 2.74 -3.55
C ALA A 349 -28.40 2.67 -2.73
N ASP A 350 -29.43 3.39 -3.18
CA ASP A 350 -30.78 3.25 -2.66
C ASP A 350 -31.27 1.81 -2.87
N CYS A 351 -31.82 1.20 -1.82
CA CYS A 351 -32.44 -0.13 -1.92
C CYS A 351 -33.82 -0.15 -1.25
N GLU A 352 -34.77 -0.82 -1.89
CA GLU A 352 -36.02 -1.23 -1.26
C GLU A 352 -35.83 -2.55 -0.50
N VAL A 353 -36.17 -2.57 0.80
CA VAL A 353 -36.18 -3.78 1.63
C VAL A 353 -37.60 -4.19 2.00
N GLY A 354 -37.85 -5.49 1.92
CA GLY A 354 -39.06 -6.14 2.42
C GLY A 354 -38.77 -6.92 3.70
N ALA A 355 -39.81 -7.42 4.38
CA ALA A 355 -39.70 -8.20 5.61
C ALA A 355 -40.48 -9.52 5.54
N ILE A 356 -39.93 -10.53 6.20
CA ILE A 356 -40.58 -11.78 6.59
C ILE A 356 -40.73 -11.72 8.11
N ALA A 357 -41.97 -11.68 8.60
CA ALA A 357 -42.26 -11.64 10.03
C ALA A 357 -43.05 -12.90 10.44
N LYS A 358 -42.54 -13.61 11.46
CA LYS A 358 -43.31 -14.64 12.17
C LYS A 358 -43.99 -14.01 13.39
N VAL A 359 -45.30 -14.13 13.45
CA VAL A 359 -46.12 -13.59 14.53
C VAL A 359 -46.99 -14.69 15.11
N ASP A 360 -46.85 -14.93 16.42
CA ASP A 360 -47.70 -15.81 17.20
C ASP A 360 -48.92 -15.02 17.70
N PHE A 361 -50.10 -15.39 17.19
CA PHE A 361 -51.38 -14.84 17.64
C PHE A 361 -52.13 -15.77 18.62
N GLY A 362 -51.51 -16.87 19.07
CA GLY A 362 -52.17 -17.90 19.89
C GLY A 362 -53.33 -18.58 19.15
N PHE A 363 -53.32 -18.57 17.81
CA PHE A 363 -54.39 -19.08 16.97
C PHE A 363 -53.85 -20.08 15.93
N PRO A 364 -54.28 -21.37 15.97
CA PRO A 364 -53.86 -22.35 14.98
C PRO A 364 -54.65 -22.22 13.67
N GLY A 365 -53.93 -22.14 12.54
CA GLY A 365 -54.51 -22.04 11.18
C GLY A 365 -54.35 -20.66 10.54
N ASP A 366 -55.07 -20.41 9.43
CA ASP A 366 -55.07 -19.11 8.75
C ASP A 366 -55.74 -18.04 9.64
N PRO A 367 -55.03 -17.00 10.08
CA PRO A 367 -55.56 -16.01 11.01
C PRO A 367 -56.35 -14.88 10.31
N ARG A 368 -56.32 -14.79 8.97
CA ARG A 368 -56.95 -13.72 8.18
C ARG A 368 -58.48 -13.72 8.14
N PRO A 369 -59.20 -14.87 8.12
CA PRO A 369 -60.66 -14.88 8.09
C PRO A 369 -61.28 -14.28 9.37
N ASN A 370 -62.56 -13.93 9.32
CA ASN A 370 -63.33 -13.60 10.53
C ASN A 370 -63.69 -14.88 11.32
N ARG A 371 -64.14 -14.73 12.57
CA ARG A 371 -64.65 -15.88 13.34
C ARG A 371 -65.89 -16.48 12.65
N PRO A 372 -66.16 -17.79 12.81
CA PRO A 372 -65.48 -18.73 13.71
C PRO A 372 -64.14 -19.28 13.19
N VAL A 373 -63.78 -19.03 11.93
CA VAL A 373 -62.64 -19.66 11.24
C VAL A 373 -61.31 -18.89 11.32
N GLY A 374 -61.30 -17.63 11.76
CA GLY A 374 -60.08 -16.84 11.97
C GLY A 374 -60.26 -15.69 12.98
N ILE A 375 -59.30 -14.77 13.02
CA ILE A 375 -59.22 -13.64 13.96
C ILE A 375 -59.06 -12.26 13.29
N GLN A 376 -59.26 -12.19 11.97
CA GLN A 376 -59.06 -11.01 11.13
C GLN A 376 -57.68 -10.35 11.33
N ALA A 377 -56.61 -11.17 11.36
CA ALA A 377 -55.26 -10.67 11.53
C ALA A 377 -54.78 -9.86 10.31
N ARG A 378 -54.04 -8.77 10.60
CA ARG A 378 -53.25 -8.00 9.63
C ARG A 378 -51.90 -7.67 10.26
N VAL A 379 -50.85 -7.73 9.46
CA VAL A 379 -49.48 -7.35 9.83
C VAL A 379 -48.95 -6.34 8.81
N ASP A 380 -48.23 -5.33 9.28
CA ASP A 380 -47.76 -4.20 8.48
C ASP A 380 -46.30 -3.85 8.81
N LEU A 381 -45.50 -3.52 7.78
CA LEU A 381 -44.13 -3.03 7.91
C LEU A 381 -44.09 -1.49 7.91
N HIS A 382 -43.31 -0.92 8.83
CA HIS A 382 -43.12 0.51 9.00
C HIS A 382 -41.64 0.88 8.95
N ALA A 383 -41.31 1.95 8.21
CA ALA A 383 -39.98 2.59 8.22
C ALA A 383 -39.87 3.60 9.38
N SER A 384 -39.99 3.09 10.61
CA SER A 384 -39.73 3.83 11.84
C SER A 384 -39.52 2.85 12.99
N ALA A 385 -38.98 3.31 14.12
CA ALA A 385 -38.80 2.47 15.31
C ALA A 385 -40.12 2.09 16.02
N ASN A 386 -41.21 2.85 15.85
CA ASN A 386 -42.40 2.81 16.72
C ASN A 386 -43.73 2.73 15.95
N CYS A 387 -43.76 2.05 14.80
CA CYS A 387 -44.93 1.91 13.92
C CYS A 387 -45.61 3.22 13.52
N GLY A 388 -44.82 4.30 13.40
CA GLY A 388 -45.25 5.58 12.84
C GLY A 388 -45.22 5.59 11.30
N GLY A 389 -45.79 6.65 10.71
CA GLY A 389 -45.73 6.90 9.28
C GLY A 389 -46.49 5.89 8.41
N ASN A 390 -46.07 5.79 7.14
CA ASN A 390 -46.72 4.96 6.13
C ASN A 390 -46.45 3.46 6.37
N ALA A 391 -47.51 2.66 6.34
CA ALA A 391 -47.52 1.23 6.62
C ALA A 391 -47.74 0.42 5.34
N ASP A 392 -46.90 -0.59 5.08
CA ASP A 392 -47.12 -1.50 3.95
C ASP A 392 -47.61 -2.86 4.46
N PRO A 393 -48.66 -3.45 3.86
CA PRO A 393 -49.16 -4.75 4.29
C PRO A 393 -48.14 -5.85 4.00
N LEU A 394 -47.90 -6.69 5.02
CA LEU A 394 -47.32 -8.01 4.81
C LEU A 394 -48.43 -9.00 4.40
N VAL A 395 -48.10 -9.95 3.53
CA VAL A 395 -49.04 -10.98 3.05
C VAL A 395 -48.78 -12.27 3.79
N TRP A 396 -49.80 -12.80 4.47
CA TRP A 396 -49.74 -14.13 5.09
C TRP A 396 -49.43 -15.21 4.04
N GLN A 397 -48.51 -16.12 4.37
CA GLN A 397 -48.18 -17.28 3.54
C GLN A 397 -48.54 -18.61 4.20
N SER A 398 -48.29 -18.78 5.49
CA SER A 398 -48.43 -20.05 6.18
C SER A 398 -48.61 -19.88 7.69
N THR A 399 -49.08 -20.93 8.36
CA THR A 399 -49.08 -21.03 9.83
C THR A 399 -48.55 -22.40 10.24
N LEU A 400 -47.64 -22.44 11.21
CA LEU A 400 -47.12 -23.65 11.85
C LEU A 400 -47.41 -23.58 13.36
N GLY A 401 -48.20 -24.52 13.89
CA GLY A 401 -48.71 -24.37 15.26
C GLY A 401 -49.60 -23.13 15.37
N THR A 402 -49.20 -22.16 16.20
CA THR A 402 -49.84 -20.83 16.32
C THR A 402 -49.04 -19.71 15.65
N GLU A 403 -47.86 -20.01 15.10
CA GLU A 403 -46.97 -19.03 14.47
C GLU A 403 -47.34 -18.84 13.01
N SER A 404 -47.72 -17.60 12.67
CA SER A 404 -48.12 -17.22 11.30
C SER A 404 -46.99 -16.45 10.62
N THR A 405 -46.63 -16.85 9.39
CA THR A 405 -45.57 -16.23 8.60
C THR A 405 -46.17 -15.23 7.60
N TRP A 406 -45.65 -14.01 7.60
CA TRP A 406 -46.10 -12.90 6.77
C TRP A 406 -44.91 -12.35 5.98
N VAL A 407 -45.09 -12.10 4.68
CA VAL A 407 -44.01 -11.71 3.76
C VAL A 407 -44.45 -10.52 2.91
N GLY A 408 -43.59 -9.53 2.72
CA GLY A 408 -43.83 -8.40 1.81
C GLY A 408 -43.36 -7.06 2.36
N GLY A 409 -44.12 -6.00 2.06
CA GLY A 409 -43.70 -4.62 2.28
C GLY A 409 -42.61 -4.16 1.30
N SER A 410 -42.43 -2.85 1.16
CA SER A 410 -41.27 -2.29 0.47
C SER A 410 -40.92 -0.92 1.06
N LYS A 411 -39.81 -0.87 1.81
CA LYS A 411 -39.29 0.36 2.40
C LYS A 411 -37.97 0.75 1.75
N THR A 412 -37.95 1.93 1.13
CA THR A 412 -36.74 2.53 0.59
C THR A 412 -35.78 2.92 1.72
N ILE A 413 -34.57 2.40 1.65
CA ILE A 413 -33.41 2.80 2.42
C ILE A 413 -32.55 3.66 1.49
N ASN A 414 -32.40 4.95 1.82
CA ASN A 414 -31.65 5.88 0.96
C ASN A 414 -30.14 5.74 1.21
N ALA A 415 -29.31 5.88 0.18
CA ALA A 415 -27.85 5.95 0.34
C ALA A 415 -27.45 7.10 1.28
N GLY A 416 -26.42 6.91 2.10
CA GLY A 416 -25.94 7.94 3.05
C GLY A 416 -26.87 8.25 4.23
N SER A 417 -27.94 7.47 4.44
CA SER A 417 -28.92 7.73 5.51
C SER A 417 -28.56 7.15 6.89
N GLY A 418 -27.46 6.39 7.01
CA GLY A 418 -27.07 5.75 8.26
C GLY A 418 -28.05 4.66 8.69
N ARG A 419 -28.36 4.60 10.00
CA ARG A 419 -29.22 3.57 10.59
C ARG A 419 -30.71 3.83 10.36
N ASN A 420 -31.39 2.90 9.70
CA ASN A 420 -32.81 3.00 9.34
C ASN A 420 -33.67 2.01 10.15
N PRO A 421 -34.34 2.42 11.24
CA PRO A 421 -35.10 1.50 12.09
C PRO A 421 -36.42 1.08 11.43
N LEU A 422 -36.72 -0.22 11.48
CA LEU A 422 -37.95 -0.83 11.02
C LEU A 422 -38.78 -1.36 12.20
N SER A 423 -40.10 -1.35 12.08
CA SER A 423 -41.03 -1.91 13.06
C SER A 423 -42.18 -2.63 12.38
N VAL A 424 -42.80 -3.57 13.10
CA VAL A 424 -43.92 -4.38 12.60
C VAL A 424 -45.16 -4.11 13.45
N ALA A 425 -46.22 -3.59 12.83
CA ALA A 425 -47.51 -3.43 13.48
C ALA A 425 -48.39 -4.65 13.25
N TRP A 426 -49.24 -4.97 14.22
CA TRP A 426 -50.23 -6.03 14.11
C TRP A 426 -51.62 -5.56 14.54
N ARG A 427 -52.66 -6.15 13.95
CA ARG A 427 -54.08 -5.89 14.28
C ARG A 427 -54.89 -7.17 14.20
N THR A 428 -55.84 -7.34 15.10
CA THR A 428 -56.84 -8.43 15.12
C THR A 428 -58.23 -7.87 15.37
N ARG A 429 -59.28 -8.56 14.91
CA ARG A 429 -60.68 -8.20 15.23
C ARG A 429 -61.50 -9.46 15.49
N PRO A 430 -61.85 -9.77 16.77
CA PRO A 430 -62.81 -10.82 17.07
C PRO A 430 -64.24 -10.37 16.73
N ASN A 431 -65.12 -11.31 16.36
CA ASN A 431 -66.54 -11.00 16.04
C ASN A 431 -67.34 -10.44 17.24
N ALA A 432 -66.84 -10.59 18.47
CA ALA A 432 -67.43 -10.05 19.67
C ALA A 432 -66.32 -9.48 20.57
N GLY A 433 -66.39 -8.17 20.84
CA GLY A 433 -65.36 -7.41 21.57
C GLY A 433 -64.64 -6.38 20.69
N PRO A 434 -63.85 -5.48 21.28
CA PRO A 434 -63.02 -4.53 20.54
C PRO A 434 -61.91 -5.26 19.78
N GLY A 435 -61.51 -4.69 18.63
CA GLY A 435 -60.28 -5.11 17.96
C GLY A 435 -59.05 -4.78 18.81
N SER A 436 -58.02 -5.63 18.72
CA SER A 436 -56.73 -5.39 19.38
C SER A 436 -55.68 -5.02 18.35
N SER A 437 -54.68 -4.26 18.75
CA SER A 437 -53.56 -3.88 17.91
C SER A 437 -52.34 -3.52 18.74
N GLY A 438 -51.16 -3.79 18.22
CA GLY A 438 -49.91 -3.43 18.86
C GLY A 438 -48.82 -3.11 17.83
N CYS A 439 -47.68 -2.68 18.36
CA CYS A 439 -46.45 -2.45 17.62
C CYS A 439 -45.36 -3.32 18.23
N PHE A 440 -44.61 -4.01 17.39
CA PHE A 440 -43.29 -4.55 17.73
C PHE A 440 -42.28 -3.49 17.29
N PRO A 441 -41.72 -2.70 18.23
CA PRO A 441 -40.75 -1.67 17.89
C PRO A 441 -39.42 -2.30 17.47
N LEU A 442 -38.66 -1.58 16.65
CA LEU A 442 -37.25 -1.87 16.31
C LEU A 442 -36.95 -3.36 16.04
N VAL A 443 -37.63 -3.96 15.06
CA VAL A 443 -37.44 -5.39 14.72
C VAL A 443 -36.27 -5.63 13.76
N ALA A 444 -35.79 -4.58 13.10
CA ALA A 444 -34.60 -4.57 12.27
C ALA A 444 -34.09 -3.12 12.16
N ALA A 445 -32.80 -2.94 11.84
CA ALA A 445 -32.23 -1.63 11.59
C ALA A 445 -31.12 -1.70 10.52
N PRO A 446 -31.48 -1.88 9.23
CA PRO A 446 -30.51 -1.81 8.13
C PRO A 446 -29.73 -0.48 8.14
N TYR A 447 -28.46 -0.55 7.79
CA TYR A 447 -27.55 0.61 7.77
C TYR A 447 -27.14 0.94 6.32
N ALA A 448 -27.34 2.19 5.90
CA ALA A 448 -26.77 2.72 4.68
C ALA A 448 -25.47 3.47 5.02
N ALA A 449 -24.36 3.06 4.41
CA ALA A 449 -23.04 3.61 4.66
C ALA A 449 -23.02 5.13 4.48
N ASP A 450 -22.33 5.79 5.39
CA ASP A 450 -22.27 7.24 5.56
C ASP A 450 -20.88 7.65 6.10
N THR A 451 -20.69 8.93 6.40
CA THR A 451 -19.41 9.41 6.97
C THR A 451 -19.09 8.75 8.33
N ALA A 452 -20.10 8.27 9.06
CA ALA A 452 -19.89 7.64 10.36
C ALA A 452 -19.47 6.15 10.25
N SER A 453 -19.92 5.40 9.23
CA SER A 453 -19.42 4.04 8.99
C SER A 453 -17.95 3.99 8.56
N GLY A 454 -17.39 5.09 8.06
CA GLY A 454 -15.96 5.17 7.71
C GLY A 454 -15.58 4.20 6.59
N PRO A 455 -14.48 3.42 6.70
CA PRO A 455 -13.95 2.57 5.62
C PRO A 455 -14.67 1.21 5.48
N LEU A 456 -15.86 1.05 6.08
CA LEU A 456 -16.66 -0.17 6.01
C LEU A 456 -17.46 -0.22 4.71
N GLU A 457 -17.14 -1.20 3.85
CA GLU A 457 -17.83 -1.43 2.57
C GLU A 457 -18.75 -2.66 2.61
N TYR A 458 -18.55 -3.54 3.58
CA TYR A 458 -19.35 -4.75 3.78
C TYR A 458 -19.46 -5.05 5.28
N VAL A 459 -20.67 -5.39 5.75
CA VAL A 459 -20.94 -5.87 7.11
C VAL A 459 -22.07 -6.90 7.05
N ALA A 460 -21.76 -8.16 7.33
CA ALA A 460 -22.72 -9.25 7.41
C ALA A 460 -22.57 -10.04 8.71
N ILE A 461 -23.70 -10.51 9.24
CA ILE A 461 -23.74 -11.45 10.35
C ILE A 461 -24.14 -12.82 9.78
N SER A 462 -23.40 -13.86 10.18
CA SER A 462 -23.66 -15.26 9.87
C SER A 462 -23.73 -16.06 11.16
N GLY A 463 -24.23 -17.30 11.13
CA GLY A 463 -24.27 -18.16 12.31
C GLY A 463 -24.45 -19.62 11.91
N THR A 464 -23.92 -20.53 12.72
CA THR A 464 -23.93 -21.98 12.44
C THR A 464 -24.64 -22.81 13.52
N ASP A 465 -25.57 -22.21 14.26
CA ASP A 465 -26.33 -22.90 15.31
C ASP A 465 -27.16 -24.06 14.73
N THR A 466 -26.92 -25.27 15.21
CA THR A 466 -27.65 -26.51 14.86
C THR A 466 -28.57 -26.97 15.99
N GLY A 467 -29.18 -26.01 16.69
CA GLY A 467 -30.04 -26.24 17.85
C GLY A 467 -31.36 -26.98 17.56
N PRO A 468 -32.19 -27.22 18.59
CA PRO A 468 -33.45 -27.98 18.47
C PRO A 468 -34.59 -27.22 17.78
N TYR A 469 -34.42 -25.93 17.52
CA TYR A 469 -35.34 -25.10 16.73
C TYR A 469 -35.04 -25.33 15.23
N PRO A 470 -35.99 -25.07 14.31
CA PRO A 470 -35.73 -25.17 12.87
C PRO A 470 -34.48 -24.36 12.47
N PRO A 471 -33.76 -24.76 11.39
CA PRO A 471 -32.49 -24.15 11.02
C PRO A 471 -32.62 -22.62 10.97
N VAL A 472 -31.63 -21.95 11.58
CA VAL A 472 -31.54 -20.48 11.65
C VAL A 472 -31.95 -19.87 10.32
N ILE A 473 -33.07 -19.14 10.32
CA ILE A 473 -33.56 -18.48 9.10
C ILE A 473 -32.76 -17.21 8.83
N ASP A 474 -32.45 -16.44 9.87
CA ASP A 474 -31.67 -15.22 9.75
C ASP A 474 -30.78 -14.96 10.98
N PRO A 475 -29.45 -14.81 10.83
CA PRO A 475 -28.52 -14.38 11.88
C PRO A 475 -28.90 -13.11 12.64
N ASN A 476 -29.65 -12.20 12.02
CA ASN A 476 -30.07 -10.92 12.58
C ASN A 476 -31.34 -11.00 13.45
N SER A 477 -31.92 -12.20 13.63
CA SER A 477 -33.05 -12.45 14.52
C SER A 477 -32.82 -13.74 15.33
N ARG A 478 -32.94 -13.65 16.65
CA ARG A 478 -32.60 -14.74 17.60
C ARG A 478 -33.52 -14.73 18.80
N ASN A 479 -33.80 -15.92 19.35
CA ASN A 479 -34.39 -15.97 20.68
C ASN A 479 -33.41 -15.32 21.67
N THR A 480 -33.93 -14.59 22.65
CA THR A 480 -33.12 -14.13 23.78
C THR A 480 -32.65 -15.35 24.57
N GLY A 481 -31.38 -15.37 24.95
CA GLY A 481 -30.77 -16.52 25.60
C GLY A 481 -29.24 -16.50 25.52
N PRO A 482 -28.57 -17.47 26.16
CA PRO A 482 -27.12 -17.58 26.14
C PRO A 482 -26.62 -18.53 25.03
N ASN A 483 -25.34 -18.40 24.69
CA ASN A 483 -24.59 -19.30 23.80
C ASN A 483 -25.04 -19.41 22.33
N HIS A 484 -25.41 -18.29 21.69
CA HIS A 484 -25.67 -18.24 20.24
C HIS A 484 -24.37 -18.16 19.43
N ASN A 485 -24.27 -18.88 18.31
CA ASN A 485 -23.17 -18.74 17.36
C ASN A 485 -23.45 -17.56 16.41
N VAL A 486 -22.69 -16.48 16.60
CA VAL A 486 -22.76 -15.23 15.86
C VAL A 486 -21.38 -14.95 15.26
N ILE A 487 -21.30 -14.93 13.94
CA ILE A 487 -20.08 -14.74 13.16
C ILE A 487 -20.22 -13.44 12.36
N VAL A 488 -19.64 -12.37 12.89
CA VAL A 488 -19.50 -11.09 12.18
C VAL A 488 -18.41 -11.21 11.11
N THR A 489 -18.72 -10.74 9.92
CA THR A 489 -17.82 -10.62 8.77
C THR A 489 -17.91 -9.19 8.23
N ILE A 490 -16.79 -8.49 8.15
CA ILE A 490 -16.72 -7.16 7.51
C ILE A 490 -15.80 -7.20 6.29
N GLY A 491 -15.97 -6.23 5.39
CA GLY A 491 -15.04 -5.94 4.31
C GLY A 491 -14.61 -4.48 4.39
N LEU A 492 -13.31 -4.26 4.32
CA LEU A 492 -12.66 -2.97 4.19
C LEU A 492 -12.12 -2.81 2.77
N ASN A 493 -11.94 -1.57 2.30
CA ASN A 493 -11.10 -1.33 1.13
C ASN A 493 -9.71 -1.95 1.36
N LYS A 494 -9.13 -2.52 0.30
CA LYS A 494 -7.83 -3.21 0.42
C LYS A 494 -6.71 -2.20 0.74
N PRO A 495 -5.67 -2.63 1.48
CA PRO A 495 -4.40 -1.92 1.54
C PRO A 495 -3.88 -1.59 0.13
N LEU A 496 -3.09 -0.54 0.04
CA LEU A 496 -2.49 -0.13 -1.22
C LEU A 496 -1.45 -1.18 -1.62
N LYS A 497 -1.44 -1.52 -2.90
CA LYS A 497 -0.53 -2.52 -3.44
C LYS A 497 -0.11 -2.14 -4.84
N ILE A 498 1.01 -2.71 -5.26
CA ILE A 498 1.40 -2.75 -6.66
C ILE A 498 0.33 -3.59 -7.39
N SER A 499 -0.21 -3.03 -8.47
CA SER A 499 -1.23 -3.68 -9.31
C SER A 499 -0.59 -4.13 -10.63
N PRO A 500 -1.07 -5.24 -11.23
CA PRO A 500 -0.64 -5.66 -12.56
C PRO A 500 -0.70 -4.48 -13.54
N PRO A 501 0.29 -4.28 -14.42
CA PRO A 501 0.32 -3.09 -15.27
C PRO A 501 -0.86 -2.94 -16.24
N LEU A 502 -1.57 -4.04 -16.50
CA LEU A 502 -2.72 -4.10 -17.40
C LEU A 502 -4.08 -4.12 -16.66
N ASP A 503 -4.07 -4.06 -15.32
CA ASP A 503 -5.31 -3.81 -14.55
C ASP A 503 -5.77 -2.35 -14.79
N PRO A 504 -7.02 -1.97 -14.49
CA PRO A 504 -7.46 -0.58 -14.61
C PRO A 504 -6.70 0.38 -13.69
N PRO A 505 -6.45 1.64 -14.11
CA PRO A 505 -5.75 2.62 -13.29
C PRO A 505 -6.50 2.95 -11.98
N PHE A 506 -5.73 3.10 -10.91
CA PHE A 506 -6.19 3.57 -9.61
C PHE A 506 -6.55 5.05 -9.68
N LEU A 507 -7.71 5.44 -9.13
CA LEU A 507 -8.17 6.82 -9.09
C LEU A 507 -7.77 7.47 -7.76
N LEU A 508 -6.94 8.51 -7.84
CA LEU A 508 -6.60 9.37 -6.73
C LEU A 508 -7.53 10.60 -6.73
N ARG A 509 -8.35 10.70 -5.68
CA ARG A 509 -9.39 11.74 -5.58
C ARG A 509 -8.94 12.88 -4.68
N PHE A 510 -8.36 13.91 -5.28
CA PHE A 510 -7.70 14.97 -4.53
C PHE A 510 -8.57 16.17 -4.19
N ALA A 511 -9.73 16.40 -4.82
CA ALA A 511 -10.63 17.44 -4.34
C ALA A 511 -12.12 17.10 -4.39
N SER A 512 -12.88 17.82 -3.57
CA SER A 512 -14.33 17.80 -3.54
C SER A 512 -14.85 19.24 -3.53
N LYS A 513 -16.14 19.44 -3.85
CA LYS A 513 -16.79 20.78 -3.80
C LYS A 513 -16.82 21.41 -2.40
N SER A 514 -16.56 20.64 -1.33
CA SER A 514 -16.37 21.14 0.03
C SER A 514 -14.87 21.30 0.33
N GLY A 515 -14.35 22.52 0.17
CA GLY A 515 -12.91 22.84 0.14
C GLY A 515 -12.15 22.77 1.47
N SER A 516 -12.22 21.64 2.18
CA SER A 516 -11.41 21.37 3.38
C SER A 516 -10.89 19.94 3.49
N LEU A 517 -11.40 19.01 2.67
CA LEU A 517 -10.99 17.60 2.63
C LEU A 517 -10.44 17.25 1.23
N ASN A 518 -9.39 17.97 0.85
CA ASN A 518 -8.54 17.65 -0.29
C ASN A 518 -7.29 16.92 0.24
N GLN A 519 -6.90 15.79 -0.37
CA GLN A 519 -5.78 14.93 0.02
C GLN A 519 -4.39 15.55 -0.29
N ALA A 520 -4.28 16.86 -0.08
CA ALA A 520 -3.15 17.72 -0.44
C ALA A 520 -2.31 18.10 0.78
N LEU A 521 -1.04 18.36 0.54
CA LEU A 521 -0.03 18.70 1.53
C LEU A 521 0.54 20.11 1.30
N ASP A 522 1.01 20.74 2.37
CA ASP A 522 1.79 21.97 2.39
C ASP A 522 3.20 21.56 2.81
N CYS A 523 4.04 21.21 1.83
CA CYS A 523 5.30 20.49 2.10
C CYS A 523 6.53 21.40 2.15
N ASP A 524 6.44 22.62 1.58
CA ASP A 524 7.51 23.61 1.57
C ASP A 524 7.02 24.97 2.09
N ALA A 525 7.35 25.27 3.36
CA ALA A 525 6.96 26.51 4.01
C ALA A 525 7.34 27.77 3.19
N GLY A 526 6.32 28.49 2.71
CA GLY A 526 6.47 29.74 1.95
C GLY A 526 6.56 29.59 0.43
N ILE A 527 6.48 28.38 -0.12
CA ILE A 527 6.28 28.13 -1.55
C ILE A 527 4.77 28.15 -1.86
N ILE A 528 4.41 28.38 -3.13
CA ILE A 528 3.01 28.31 -3.58
C ILE A 528 2.69 26.90 -4.09
N PHE A 529 1.52 26.39 -3.73
CA PHE A 529 1.10 25.00 -3.97
C PHE A 529 1.19 24.54 -5.45
N ALA A 530 0.94 25.43 -6.40
CA ALA A 530 1.12 25.10 -7.82
C ALA A 530 2.60 24.81 -8.19
N VAL A 531 3.56 25.47 -7.54
CA VAL A 531 5.01 25.24 -7.74
C VAL A 531 5.48 23.98 -7.00
N GLU A 532 4.93 23.70 -5.81
CA GLU A 532 5.19 22.43 -5.10
C GLU A 532 4.75 21.22 -5.94
N ILE A 533 3.64 21.33 -6.67
CA ILE A 533 3.18 20.28 -7.60
C ILE A 533 4.06 20.22 -8.86
N ALA A 534 4.45 21.37 -9.42
CA ALA A 534 5.27 21.43 -10.63
C ALA A 534 6.66 20.80 -10.40
N ASP A 535 7.40 21.35 -9.43
CA ASP A 535 8.79 20.98 -9.14
C ASP A 535 8.90 19.71 -8.27
N GLY A 536 7.87 19.41 -7.47
CA GLY A 536 7.95 18.49 -6.32
C GLY A 536 8.41 19.19 -5.04
N CYS A 537 8.07 18.61 -3.89
CA CYS A 537 8.47 19.08 -2.56
C CYS A 537 9.99 19.10 -2.41
N ARG A 538 10.55 20.23 -1.98
CA ARG A 538 11.99 20.45 -1.79
C ARG A 538 12.46 20.01 -0.41
N THR A 539 11.57 20.03 0.58
CA THR A 539 11.81 19.52 1.92
C THR A 539 11.89 17.98 1.88
N THR A 540 12.98 17.45 2.42
CA THR A 540 13.16 16.01 2.66
C THR A 540 12.32 15.61 3.87
N TYR A 541 11.53 14.54 3.74
CA TYR A 541 10.78 13.94 4.85
C TYR A 541 11.28 12.52 5.13
N ARG A 542 11.09 12.04 6.35
CA ARG A 542 11.37 10.68 6.80
C ARG A 542 10.09 9.86 6.92
N VAL A 543 10.19 8.54 6.79
CA VAL A 543 9.16 7.62 7.26
C VAL A 543 8.95 7.76 8.78
N ASN A 544 7.73 7.48 9.24
CA ASN A 544 7.30 7.51 10.64
C ASN A 544 6.97 6.09 11.13
N TYR A 545 6.64 5.17 10.22
CA TYR A 545 6.34 3.77 10.51
C TYR A 545 7.52 2.87 10.12
N TRP A 546 8.31 2.41 11.11
CA TRP A 546 9.53 1.61 10.92
C TRP A 546 9.82 0.72 12.14
N ASP A 547 10.81 -0.18 12.08
CA ASP A 547 11.33 -0.92 13.24
C ASP A 547 12.17 -0.01 14.18
N TRP A 548 11.53 1.00 14.78
CA TRP A 548 12.22 1.97 15.65
C TRP A 548 12.66 1.37 16.99
N ASP A 549 11.93 0.36 17.50
CA ASP A 549 12.25 -0.34 18.75
C ASP A 549 13.13 -1.59 18.56
N LYS A 550 13.49 -1.94 17.30
CA LYS A 550 14.28 -3.12 16.92
C LYS A 550 13.73 -4.41 17.50
N ASN A 551 12.41 -4.55 17.44
CA ASN A 551 11.65 -5.55 18.18
C ASN A 551 11.07 -6.63 17.24
N PRO A 552 11.58 -7.87 17.27
CA PRO A 552 11.17 -8.92 16.34
C PRO A 552 9.71 -9.37 16.50
N ALA A 553 9.00 -8.96 17.56
CA ALA A 553 7.57 -9.20 17.73
C ALA A 553 6.69 -8.11 17.09
N THR A 554 7.23 -6.92 16.83
CA THR A 554 6.55 -5.76 16.24
C THR A 554 7.49 -5.08 15.24
N PRO A 555 7.76 -5.68 14.07
CA PRO A 555 8.79 -5.22 13.13
C PRO A 555 8.47 -3.87 12.46
N TYR A 556 7.30 -3.29 12.72
CA TYR A 556 6.98 -1.92 12.33
C TYR A 556 6.16 -1.26 13.44
N THR A 557 6.63 -0.12 13.93
CA THR A 557 6.00 0.70 14.95
C THR A 557 5.98 2.17 14.50
N TRP A 558 5.07 2.97 15.04
CA TRP A 558 5.00 4.40 14.74
C TRP A 558 5.85 5.18 15.74
N GLU A 559 6.71 6.07 15.24
CA GLU A 559 7.48 7.00 16.07
C GLU A 559 6.58 8.09 16.68
N ASP A 560 5.77 8.74 15.86
CA ASP A 560 4.72 9.69 16.28
C ASP A 560 3.56 9.71 15.27
N LEU A 561 2.62 8.76 15.40
CA LEU A 561 1.38 8.70 14.62
C LEU A 561 0.44 9.90 14.86
N THR A 562 0.72 10.75 15.85
CA THR A 562 -0.11 11.93 16.16
C THR A 562 0.51 13.25 15.69
N CYS A 563 1.73 13.22 15.14
CA CYS A 563 2.52 14.41 14.80
C CYS A 563 2.63 15.42 15.95
N SER A 564 2.62 14.94 17.19
CA SER A 564 2.72 15.74 18.42
C SER A 564 3.99 16.60 18.51
N VAL A 565 5.08 16.19 17.85
CA VAL A 565 6.33 16.96 17.70
C VAL A 565 6.11 18.25 16.90
N TYR A 566 5.16 18.25 15.97
CA TYR A 566 4.80 19.38 15.09
C TYR A 566 3.34 19.78 15.35
N PRO A 567 3.02 20.52 16.42
CA PRO A 567 1.64 20.80 16.81
C PRO A 567 0.91 21.79 15.88
N SER A 568 1.63 22.52 15.03
CA SER A 568 1.07 23.39 13.98
C SER A 568 1.71 23.15 12.61
N PRO A 569 0.98 23.36 11.49
CA PRO A 569 1.57 23.42 10.15
C PRO A 569 2.74 24.40 10.01
N SER A 570 2.81 25.45 10.85
CA SER A 570 3.92 26.41 10.85
C SER A 570 5.25 25.87 11.40
N ASP A 571 5.22 24.69 12.03
CA ASP A 571 6.33 24.20 12.85
C ASP A 571 7.24 23.24 12.06
N LEU A 572 6.92 22.97 10.79
CA LEU A 572 7.75 22.17 9.91
C LEU A 572 9.07 22.89 9.61
N PRO A 573 10.20 22.16 9.58
CA PRO A 573 11.51 22.76 9.36
C PRO A 573 11.59 23.36 7.94
N PRO A 574 12.38 24.45 7.77
CA PRO A 574 12.54 25.09 6.47
C PRO A 574 13.17 24.14 5.44
N PRO A 575 12.91 24.32 4.13
CA PRO A 575 13.36 23.41 3.09
C PRO A 575 14.89 23.35 3.00
N THR A 576 15.45 22.26 3.55
CA THR A 576 16.85 21.88 3.40
C THR A 576 16.93 20.52 2.72
N PHE A 577 17.56 20.47 1.54
CA PHE A 577 17.79 19.22 0.79
C PHE A 577 18.55 18.16 1.61
N GLU A 578 19.41 18.61 2.53
CA GLU A 578 20.04 17.78 3.56
C GLU A 578 19.66 18.35 4.94
N PRO A 579 19.07 17.56 5.86
CA PRO A 579 18.91 17.99 7.24
C PRO A 579 20.30 18.25 7.86
N PRO A 580 20.47 19.28 8.72
CA PRO A 580 21.75 19.55 9.38
C PRO A 580 22.34 18.31 10.07
N VAL A 581 23.65 18.08 9.91
CA VAL A 581 24.34 16.89 10.43
C VAL A 581 24.01 16.65 11.92
N GLY A 582 23.39 15.52 12.22
CA GLY A 582 22.92 15.16 13.57
C GLY A 582 21.47 15.55 13.89
N THR A 583 20.69 15.98 12.90
CA THR A 583 19.23 16.14 12.99
C THR A 583 18.53 15.24 11.99
N ASN A 584 17.34 14.76 12.36
CA ASN A 584 16.51 13.89 11.51
C ASN A 584 15.61 14.73 10.60
N ALA A 585 15.28 14.23 9.40
CA ALA A 585 14.22 14.84 8.60
C ALA A 585 12.84 14.70 9.29
N PRO A 586 11.91 15.64 9.06
CA PRO A 586 10.55 15.59 9.61
C PRO A 586 9.80 14.32 9.18
N ASN A 587 9.10 13.69 10.11
CA ASN A 587 8.32 12.46 9.91
C ASN A 587 6.79 12.70 9.73
N CYS A 588 6.41 13.97 9.55
CA CYS A 588 5.04 14.45 9.38
C CYS A 588 5.01 15.62 8.39
N VAL A 589 3.94 15.74 7.61
CA VAL A 589 3.72 16.81 6.62
C VAL A 589 2.41 17.55 6.92
N ALA A 590 2.32 18.84 6.65
CA ALA A 590 1.10 19.60 6.89
C ALA A 590 0.04 19.32 5.82
N ALA A 591 -1.23 19.26 6.22
CA ALA A 591 -2.35 19.24 5.29
C ALA A 591 -2.59 20.63 4.66
N LYS A 592 -2.96 20.66 3.37
CA LYS A 592 -3.28 21.90 2.63
C LYS A 592 -4.79 22.01 2.38
N THR A 593 -5.47 22.97 3.01
CA THR A 593 -6.87 23.25 2.70
C THR A 593 -7.04 24.02 1.39
N GLY A 594 -7.87 23.51 0.48
CA GLY A 594 -8.82 24.36 -0.26
C GLY A 594 -8.32 25.16 -1.48
N ASP A 595 -7.47 24.61 -2.37
CA ASP A 595 -7.24 25.23 -3.69
C ASP A 595 -7.11 24.22 -4.86
N VAL A 596 -8.26 23.89 -5.47
CA VAL A 596 -8.36 23.06 -6.69
C VAL A 596 -7.79 23.76 -7.93
N VAL A 597 -7.71 25.10 -7.93
CA VAL A 597 -7.20 25.88 -9.06
C VAL A 597 -5.68 25.83 -9.08
N ALA A 598 -5.04 26.04 -7.92
CA ALA A 598 -3.59 25.82 -7.77
C ALA A 598 -3.22 24.37 -8.06
N MET A 599 -4.04 23.38 -7.66
CA MET A 599 -3.82 21.98 -8.00
C MET A 599 -3.79 21.74 -9.53
N ARG A 600 -4.85 22.15 -10.23
CA ARG A 600 -4.95 22.01 -11.70
C ARG A 600 -3.83 22.77 -12.42
N LYS A 601 -3.46 23.95 -11.94
CA LYS A 601 -2.33 24.71 -12.49
C LYS A 601 -1.02 23.94 -12.32
N GLY A 602 -0.72 23.41 -11.14
CA GLY A 602 0.50 22.63 -10.92
C GLY A 602 0.58 21.38 -11.80
N LEU A 603 -0.53 20.65 -11.96
CA LEU A 603 -0.60 19.50 -12.88
C LEU A 603 -0.43 19.89 -14.35
N TYR A 604 -0.95 21.06 -14.76
CA TYR A 604 -0.72 21.62 -16.09
C TYR A 604 0.76 22.00 -16.27
N ASP A 605 1.34 22.73 -15.33
CA ASP A 605 2.73 23.18 -15.36
C ASP A 605 3.69 21.98 -15.37
N ARG A 606 3.39 20.89 -14.65
CA ARG A 606 4.21 19.66 -14.62
C ARG A 606 4.10 18.82 -15.89
N PHE A 607 2.89 18.63 -16.41
CA PHE A 607 2.62 17.61 -17.43
C PHE A 607 2.34 18.17 -18.84
N GLN A 608 2.06 19.48 -18.99
CA GLN A 608 1.67 20.11 -20.26
C GLN A 608 2.56 21.28 -20.70
N ASP A 609 3.23 21.97 -19.78
CA ASP A 609 4.15 23.07 -20.09
C ASP A 609 5.60 22.56 -20.09
N PRO A 610 6.45 22.88 -21.10
CA PRO A 610 6.15 23.59 -22.34
C PRO A 610 5.47 22.71 -23.42
N SER A 611 5.32 21.40 -23.18
CA SER A 611 4.66 20.47 -24.09
C SER A 611 4.08 19.27 -23.35
N CYS A 612 2.95 18.73 -23.83
CA CYS A 612 2.33 17.52 -23.30
C CYS A 612 3.32 16.35 -23.16
N THR A 613 3.50 15.89 -21.93
CA THR A 613 4.34 14.74 -21.57
C THR A 613 3.66 13.46 -22.04
N PRO A 614 4.28 12.63 -22.91
CA PRO A 614 3.66 11.43 -23.45
C PRO A 614 3.31 10.39 -22.37
N ASN A 615 2.17 9.72 -22.50
CA ASN A 615 1.82 8.54 -21.69
C ASN A 615 2.59 7.32 -22.21
N ASN A 616 3.62 6.89 -21.49
CA ASN A 616 4.47 5.76 -21.90
C ASN A 616 4.09 4.44 -21.20
N TRP A 617 2.96 4.41 -20.48
CA TRP A 617 2.52 3.23 -19.74
C TRP A 617 2.25 2.04 -20.68
N PRO A 618 2.70 0.81 -20.34
CA PRO A 618 2.52 -0.36 -21.20
C PRO A 618 1.03 -0.73 -21.33
N THR A 619 0.56 -0.83 -22.57
CA THR A 619 -0.83 -1.18 -22.92
C THR A 619 -0.98 -2.64 -23.35
N THR A 620 0.11 -3.30 -23.72
CA THR A 620 0.13 -4.71 -24.11
C THR A 620 1.09 -5.54 -23.24
N PRO A 621 0.84 -6.87 -23.08
CA PRO A 621 1.75 -7.75 -22.32
C PRO A 621 3.20 -7.75 -22.83
N ALA A 622 3.43 -7.42 -24.11
CA ALA A 622 4.76 -7.38 -24.70
C ALA A 622 5.55 -6.10 -24.34
N GLU A 623 4.87 -5.03 -23.94
CA GLU A 623 5.48 -3.75 -23.53
C GLU A 623 5.91 -3.75 -22.06
N VAL A 624 5.27 -4.56 -21.21
CA VAL A 624 5.48 -4.58 -19.75
C VAL A 624 6.94 -4.83 -19.37
N THR A 625 7.54 -5.94 -19.82
CA THR A 625 8.93 -6.28 -19.46
C THR A 625 9.94 -5.26 -20.00
N PRO A 626 9.88 -4.82 -21.28
CA PRO A 626 10.73 -3.72 -21.75
C PRO A 626 10.62 -2.43 -20.92
N PHE A 627 9.41 -2.03 -20.53
CA PHE A 627 9.16 -0.82 -19.75
C PHE A 627 9.90 -0.87 -18.40
N PHE A 628 9.63 -1.86 -17.54
CA PHE A 628 10.27 -1.94 -16.22
C PHE A 628 11.78 -2.26 -16.23
N LEU A 629 12.36 -2.66 -17.38
CA LEU A 629 13.80 -2.91 -17.52
C LEU A 629 14.59 -1.77 -18.18
N THR A 630 13.94 -0.94 -19.01
CA THR A 630 14.66 0.05 -19.85
C THR A 630 14.13 1.47 -19.76
N TYR A 631 12.96 1.68 -19.16
CA TYR A 631 12.35 3.00 -19.03
C TYR A 631 13.10 3.90 -18.03
N ASP A 632 13.21 5.18 -18.38
CA ASP A 632 13.88 6.20 -17.57
C ASP A 632 12.87 6.97 -16.71
N PHE A 633 12.47 6.35 -15.59
CA PHE A 633 11.57 6.96 -14.62
C PHE A 633 12.13 8.23 -13.95
N ALA A 634 13.45 8.44 -13.98
CA ALA A 634 14.08 9.60 -13.33
C ALA A 634 13.86 10.90 -14.13
N ASN A 635 13.66 10.80 -15.45
CA ASN A 635 13.45 11.94 -16.34
C ASN A 635 12.01 12.04 -16.88
N ASP A 636 11.07 11.18 -16.45
CA ASP A 636 9.65 11.29 -16.82
C ASP A 636 8.86 12.09 -15.76
N PRO A 637 8.31 13.29 -16.09
CA PRO A 637 7.44 14.04 -15.20
C PRO A 637 6.26 13.24 -14.64
N ARG A 638 5.69 12.29 -15.42
CA ARG A 638 4.53 11.46 -15.01
C ARG A 638 4.85 10.47 -13.90
N TYR A 639 6.11 10.11 -13.71
CA TYR A 639 6.53 9.43 -12.49
C TYR A 639 6.56 10.44 -11.33
N VAL A 640 5.86 10.12 -10.26
CA VAL A 640 5.78 10.92 -9.04
C VAL A 640 5.91 10.01 -7.83
N THR A 641 6.48 10.52 -6.75
CA THR A 641 6.37 9.87 -5.44
C THR A 641 5.22 10.50 -4.66
N LEU A 642 4.42 9.67 -4.01
CA LEU A 642 3.32 10.08 -3.12
C LEU A 642 3.68 9.72 -1.67
N VAL A 643 3.14 10.49 -0.73
CA VAL A 643 3.12 10.10 0.69
C VAL A 643 2.00 9.09 0.90
N ILE A 644 2.29 7.95 1.51
CA ILE A 644 1.25 7.08 2.06
C ILE A 644 1.08 7.42 3.54
N THR A 645 -0.16 7.54 3.98
CA THR A 645 -0.53 7.90 5.36
C THR A 645 -1.57 6.92 5.92
N ASP A 646 -1.84 6.97 7.21
CA ASP A 646 -2.92 6.19 7.83
C ASP A 646 -4.32 6.64 7.34
N PHE A 647 -5.30 5.75 7.42
CA PHE A 647 -6.68 5.97 6.96
C PHE A 647 -7.47 7.09 7.67
N THR A 648 -6.95 7.70 8.73
CA THR A 648 -7.62 8.81 9.44
C THR A 648 -7.03 10.19 9.18
N ALA A 649 -5.97 10.28 8.39
CA ALA A 649 -5.56 11.52 7.76
C ALA A 649 -6.73 12.16 6.98
N PHE A 650 -6.81 13.50 7.00
CA PHE A 650 -7.90 14.25 6.38
C PHE A 650 -9.29 13.88 6.94
N THR A 651 -9.39 13.61 8.25
CA THR A 651 -10.69 13.46 8.93
C THR A 651 -11.01 14.60 9.91
N GLY A 652 -10.04 15.50 10.15
CA GLY A 652 -10.22 16.70 10.97
C GLY A 652 -10.61 17.94 10.16
N SER A 653 -10.11 19.09 10.60
CA SER A 653 -10.43 20.41 10.01
C SER A 653 -9.54 20.82 8.81
N GLY A 654 -8.67 19.92 8.35
CA GLY A 654 -7.75 20.16 7.23
C GLY A 654 -6.51 20.99 7.57
N ALA A 655 -6.33 21.42 8.82
CA ALA A 655 -5.16 22.14 9.33
C ALA A 655 -4.31 21.26 10.29
N GLU A 656 -4.31 19.95 10.05
CA GLU A 656 -3.61 18.93 10.85
C GLU A 656 -2.30 18.52 10.16
N ASN A 657 -1.31 18.11 10.96
CA ASN A 657 -0.10 17.47 10.45
C ASN A 657 -0.34 15.96 10.36
N ILE A 658 0.12 15.37 9.25
CA ILE A 658 -0.20 14.02 8.78
C ILE A 658 1.09 13.19 8.79
N PRO A 659 1.09 11.98 9.39
CA PRO A 659 2.30 11.19 9.55
C PRO A 659 2.64 10.43 8.26
N VAL A 660 3.93 10.43 7.90
CA VAL A 660 4.41 9.70 6.71
C VAL A 660 4.52 8.21 7.05
N LYS A 661 3.59 7.37 6.60
CA LYS A 661 3.71 5.91 6.78
C LYS A 661 4.92 5.40 6.00
N TYR A 662 4.94 5.65 4.69
CA TYR A 662 6.05 5.38 3.77
C TYR A 662 5.87 6.15 2.46
N PHE A 663 6.87 6.10 1.57
CA PHE A 663 6.85 6.73 0.24
C PHE A 663 6.55 5.71 -0.86
N ALA A 664 5.64 6.04 -1.77
CA ALA A 664 5.23 5.15 -2.86
C ALA A 664 5.37 5.82 -4.23
N GLY A 665 5.98 5.13 -5.19
CA GLY A 665 5.99 5.54 -6.58
C GLY A 665 4.61 5.38 -7.23
N PHE A 666 4.26 6.35 -8.08
CA PHE A 666 3.02 6.35 -8.85
C PHE A 666 3.29 6.89 -10.26
N TYR A 667 2.77 6.21 -11.27
CA TYR A 667 2.85 6.64 -12.67
C TYR A 667 1.51 7.21 -13.11
N ALA A 668 1.45 8.51 -13.38
CA ALA A 668 0.22 9.21 -13.77
C ALA A 668 -0.12 8.96 -15.25
N THR A 669 -1.12 8.13 -15.53
CA THR A 669 -1.61 7.90 -16.90
C THR A 669 -2.67 8.92 -17.33
N GLY A 670 -3.33 9.60 -16.39
CA GLY A 670 -4.16 10.76 -16.70
C GLY A 670 -4.56 11.64 -15.52
N TRP A 671 -5.08 12.82 -15.83
CA TRP A 671 -5.58 13.81 -14.87
C TRP A 671 -6.67 14.71 -15.47
N ASP A 672 -7.46 15.32 -14.60
CA ASP A 672 -8.45 16.36 -14.92
C ASP A 672 -7.83 17.77 -14.94
N ILE A 673 -8.12 18.56 -15.97
CA ILE A 673 -7.77 19.99 -16.06
C ILE A 673 -8.98 20.92 -15.93
N GLY A 674 -10.19 20.35 -15.80
CA GLY A 674 -11.40 21.03 -15.37
C GLY A 674 -12.48 21.22 -16.44
N PRO A 675 -13.60 21.86 -16.05
CA PRO A 675 -14.69 22.19 -16.95
C PRO A 675 -14.38 23.48 -17.71
N ALA A 676 -14.23 23.40 -19.04
CA ALA A 676 -13.98 24.56 -19.89
C ALA A 676 -15.02 24.65 -21.01
N GLY A 677 -15.67 25.82 -21.13
CA GLY A 677 -16.51 26.17 -22.30
C GLY A 677 -17.76 25.32 -22.53
N GLY A 678 -18.25 24.60 -21.52
CA GLY A 678 -19.44 23.72 -21.64
C GLY A 678 -19.14 22.22 -21.79
N GLY A 679 -17.91 21.78 -21.52
CA GLY A 679 -17.56 20.36 -21.44
C GLY A 679 -16.38 20.06 -20.49
N ASN A 680 -16.30 18.82 -20.01
CA ASN A 680 -15.34 18.36 -19.00
C ASN A 680 -14.06 17.81 -19.66
N GLN A 681 -12.91 18.46 -19.44
CA GLN A 681 -11.67 18.18 -20.18
C GLN A 681 -10.65 17.35 -19.38
N THR A 682 -10.18 16.25 -19.96
CA THR A 682 -8.97 15.55 -19.51
C THR A 682 -7.72 16.30 -19.99
N GLY A 683 -6.56 16.02 -19.38
CA GLY A 683 -5.28 16.65 -19.71
C GLY A 683 -4.77 16.41 -21.15
N CYS A 684 -3.64 15.71 -21.30
CA CYS A 684 -3.11 15.40 -22.64
C CYS A 684 -4.02 14.41 -23.40
N SER A 685 -3.98 14.45 -24.72
CA SER A 685 -4.88 13.68 -25.60
C SER A 685 -4.66 12.17 -25.59
N ASP A 686 -3.50 11.73 -25.10
CA ASP A 686 -3.02 10.37 -24.93
C ASP A 686 -3.21 9.84 -23.50
N ASN A 687 -3.86 10.62 -22.63
CA ASN A 687 -4.21 10.17 -21.28
C ASN A 687 -5.25 9.04 -21.32
N ASP A 688 -5.11 8.09 -20.40
CA ASP A 688 -6.07 7.00 -20.22
C ASP A 688 -7.48 7.53 -19.92
N PRO A 689 -8.55 6.80 -20.31
CA PRO A 689 -9.91 7.16 -19.95
C PRO A 689 -10.11 7.12 -18.43
N HIS A 690 -10.80 8.13 -17.89
CA HIS A 690 -11.10 8.23 -16.46
C HIS A 690 -11.81 6.97 -15.93
N PRO A 691 -11.32 6.31 -14.86
CA PRO A 691 -11.80 5.01 -14.38
C PRO A 691 -13.32 4.88 -14.15
N LEU A 692 -13.98 5.94 -13.68
CA LEU A 692 -15.42 5.93 -13.36
C LEU A 692 -16.32 6.39 -14.53
N GLY A 693 -15.77 6.56 -15.73
CA GLY A 693 -16.52 7.10 -16.87
C GLY A 693 -16.72 8.63 -16.81
N LEU A 694 -17.21 9.21 -17.91
CA LEU A 694 -17.03 10.65 -18.18
C LEU A 694 -18.25 11.55 -17.86
N SER A 695 -19.41 10.98 -17.54
CA SER A 695 -20.69 11.70 -17.65
C SER A 695 -21.01 12.67 -16.50
N ASN A 696 -20.76 12.30 -15.24
CA ASN A 696 -21.29 13.05 -14.08
C ASN A 696 -20.29 13.37 -12.94
N LEU A 697 -18.99 13.00 -13.06
CA LEU A 697 -18.06 13.00 -11.91
C LEU A 697 -16.79 13.88 -12.03
N LYS A 698 -16.49 14.40 -13.23
CA LYS A 698 -15.21 15.07 -13.59
C LYS A 698 -14.99 16.50 -13.07
N ASP A 699 -15.49 16.84 -11.88
CA ASP A 699 -15.57 18.26 -11.48
C ASP A 699 -14.34 18.80 -10.70
N ASN A 700 -13.37 17.97 -10.29
CA ASN A 700 -12.51 18.32 -9.13
C ASN A 700 -10.99 18.00 -9.20
N GLY A 701 -10.36 17.88 -10.37
CA GLY A 701 -8.88 17.77 -10.45
C GLY A 701 -8.32 16.40 -10.09
N ASP A 702 -9.09 15.34 -10.33
CA ASP A 702 -8.70 13.95 -10.05
C ASP A 702 -7.49 13.52 -10.91
N VAL A 703 -6.66 12.62 -10.38
CA VAL A 703 -5.47 12.04 -11.05
C VAL A 703 -5.61 10.51 -11.03
N TRP A 704 -5.22 9.82 -12.09
CA TRP A 704 -5.27 8.36 -12.14
C TRP A 704 -4.04 7.76 -12.83
N GLY A 705 -3.78 6.49 -12.53
CA GLY A 705 -2.56 5.81 -12.91
C GLY A 705 -2.26 4.60 -12.03
N HIS A 706 -1.00 4.24 -11.90
CA HIS A 706 -0.60 2.97 -11.29
C HIS A 706 0.48 3.16 -10.23
N PHE A 707 0.30 2.50 -9.08
CA PHE A 707 1.37 2.34 -8.11
C PHE A 707 2.49 1.49 -8.68
N VAL A 708 3.71 2.01 -8.64
CA VAL A 708 4.93 1.36 -9.11
C VAL A 708 5.99 1.44 -8.05
N GLN A 709 6.75 0.36 -7.92
CA GLN A 709 7.99 0.35 -7.17
C GLN A 709 9.13 0.46 -8.15
N ILE A 710 10.01 1.43 -7.92
CA ILE A 710 11.22 1.63 -8.69
C ILE A 710 12.42 1.75 -7.75
N VAL A 711 13.62 1.64 -8.34
CA VAL A 711 14.88 1.95 -7.67
C VAL A 711 15.32 3.37 -8.04
N ILE A 712 15.32 4.29 -7.07
CA ILE A 712 15.79 5.67 -7.27
C ILE A 712 17.30 5.78 -6.96
N PRO A 713 18.01 6.76 -7.57
CA PRO A 713 19.40 7.05 -7.22
C PRO A 713 19.51 7.73 -5.83
N THR A 714 20.70 7.64 -5.23
CA THR A 714 21.01 8.21 -3.89
C THR A 714 20.82 9.72 -3.77
N SER A 715 20.77 10.47 -4.87
CA SER A 715 20.65 11.94 -4.85
C SER A 715 19.32 12.45 -4.28
N ASN A 716 18.31 11.59 -4.16
CA ASN A 716 16.93 11.98 -3.89
C ASN A 716 16.41 11.44 -2.53
N GLY A 717 17.27 10.82 -1.72
CA GLY A 717 16.88 10.25 -0.42
C GLY A 717 18.00 9.55 0.33
N GLN A 718 17.72 9.12 1.56
CA GLN A 718 18.64 8.33 2.40
C GLN A 718 18.15 6.89 2.57
N PRO A 719 19.06 5.89 2.54
CA PRO A 719 18.73 4.49 2.75
C PRO A 719 18.44 4.15 4.22
N SER A 720 17.67 3.09 4.44
CA SER A 720 17.63 2.37 5.72
C SER A 720 18.74 1.32 5.81
N GLU A 721 18.81 0.59 6.94
CA GLU A 721 19.68 -0.58 7.11
C GLU A 721 19.11 -1.86 6.45
N GLU A 722 17.91 -1.81 5.84
CA GLU A 722 17.16 -2.97 5.37
C GLU A 722 17.14 -3.09 3.83
N LEU A 723 17.23 -4.33 3.34
CA LEU A 723 17.14 -4.63 1.91
C LEU A 723 15.72 -4.41 1.37
N CYS A 724 15.59 -3.79 0.18
CA CYS A 724 14.28 -3.44 -0.36
C CYS A 724 13.37 -4.65 -0.56
N ASN A 725 12.08 -4.52 -0.21
CA ASN A 725 11.11 -5.57 -0.45
C ASN A 725 10.35 -5.31 -1.76
N PHE A 726 10.71 -6.06 -2.80
CA PHE A 726 10.09 -5.92 -4.13
C PHE A 726 8.63 -6.41 -4.22
N ASP A 727 8.07 -6.99 -3.14
CA ASP A 727 6.67 -7.45 -3.08
C ASP A 727 5.71 -6.43 -2.45
N GLN A 728 6.25 -5.35 -1.86
CA GLN A 728 5.51 -4.37 -1.08
C GLN A 728 5.57 -2.98 -1.69
N LEU A 729 4.56 -2.17 -1.42
CA LEU A 729 4.56 -0.78 -1.86
C LEU A 729 5.59 0.01 -1.04
N GLY A 730 6.57 0.59 -1.72
CA GLY A 730 7.66 1.35 -1.10
C GLY A 730 8.75 1.64 -2.13
N ASN A 731 9.31 2.84 -2.16
CA ASN A 731 10.43 3.17 -3.05
C ASN A 731 11.73 2.52 -2.56
N CYS A 732 12.48 1.92 -3.47
CA CYS A 732 13.83 1.40 -3.20
C CYS A 732 14.90 2.43 -3.55
N ILE A 733 16.06 2.36 -2.92
CA ILE A 733 17.23 3.20 -3.24
C ILE A 733 18.47 2.33 -3.48
N ALA A 734 19.23 2.63 -4.53
CA ALA A 734 20.48 1.94 -4.84
C ALA A 734 21.66 2.64 -4.16
N VAL A 735 22.45 1.91 -3.36
CA VAL A 735 23.59 2.45 -2.60
C VAL A 735 24.87 1.71 -2.97
N LEU A 736 25.92 2.46 -3.32
CA LEU A 736 27.26 1.91 -3.50
C LEU A 736 27.87 1.63 -2.11
N VAL A 737 28.32 0.39 -1.89
CA VAL A 737 28.99 -0.06 -0.66
C VAL A 737 30.40 -0.58 -0.99
N GLU A 738 31.34 -0.36 -0.08
CA GLU A 738 32.75 -0.81 -0.18
C GLU A 738 32.97 -2.23 0.37
#